data_AF-V8PDE1-F1
#
_entry.id   AF-V8PDE1-F1
#
_cell.length_a   1.000
_cell.length_b   1.000
_cell.length_c   1.000
_cell.angle_alpha   90.00
_cell.angle_beta   90.00
_cell.angle_gamma   90.00
#
_symmetry.space_group_name_H-M   'P 1'
#
loop_
_entity.id
_entity.type
_entity.pdbx_description
1 polymer ?
#
loop_
_entity_poly.entity_id
_entity_poly.type
_entity_poly.pdbx_seq_one_letter_code
_entity_poly.pdbx_strand_id
1 'polypeptide(L)'
;MASSKRKDPASAAASRIFVLEEEVRSLSEELNQCQADKEFVWSLWKRLQVANPDVTQAISLVVEREKQKAELKDRKVLEILQVKDNKIQTLEQRTSGQQEEINNLVQRKIAVDEENVALKNELCTLQNSQDIMQELKDTKECAERKEKQSRLVIKNLEEENEGLSARYADLLNDLEKLKKQDSQWRIEKSDIDAKIKTLESALREARGQVEVLHNRCDDLASQLGVKQTELTQKDLDVARAKKELQELQNLYKQNTEHAAQQAELIQQLQALNTDTQKVLRTQEDAHTAETISYQKLYNELTICFEKIKASEVQLRQNQVPLQDKLFEKEQRIGQLEKQLHEAFCSASSLPYQTYPELRKEEFQQHSLTELKYLVMSQKTEIELLQKKLKRTNRSLANHSLCSRDFLDCISTRAGKKYKKPPVKRSRSLSPKSFLKESEELKKLKIAEGKISNLEKTLQLKIQENDELRQAHEKRKKRLQTLQINYRAVKNQLKELEEGYGKPGNNKNGKERSDPQHLRHENSDAVWNELAYFKKEHKKLLIENTYTFRNTEFGGGTGSDEKVLHKLGEEDEVNHSTPKKNVKEISAQTLQKISQLERRIMVFEKESKKLKEMNKGLVKDKSELQQLLKKHTGAAEDREKELKILVEKITEAKKDKSKLQLIIDGLEKQVTSLKKQVAEGNLLKNENVDLQIQVKQLQSLLDKAKTVDSKATVEAACGQCRCKNTGANVKLKAGKKKSLVEHHSLCNQSVKDMSGTLENFSKDGWEDMSESSDSEILNSENLDTRAVHHISLTKKNEQQEQNKIENNKITPSSMCLENESKLCQKKLAVVQKSKRTAVSSLKKSREANKRLTSQLHLTKQQLQASKQTVQQTLTSSLTELQREKSDLQGKLDHLIQTTKGREGLSLPASGHTGMAPATPVKTVDLEMKQLQCKLKNANNEVTKHSSTIKSLKFEVQRKEEQMQELQEKISRMERDIKDWRLRMKTYQEKEKSFNETLQCLEEKAKALTEDCSNKKISIDSLKQRLNVATKEKTQYEQMYQRTKEDLEKKVHSYRYYG
;
A
#
# COMPACT_ATOMS: atom_id res chain seq x y z
N MET A 1 110.37 -51.57 -9.76
CA MET A 1 110.97 -52.88 -9.45
C MET A 1 112.49 -52.74 -9.50
N ALA A 2 113.21 -53.15 -8.46
CA ALA A 2 114.68 -53.08 -8.43
C ALA A 2 115.29 -54.46 -8.67
N SER A 3 115.96 -54.66 -9.82
CA SER A 3 116.67 -55.90 -10.13
C SER A 3 118.11 -55.81 -9.65
N SER A 4 118.40 -56.39 -8.49
CA SER A 4 119.73 -56.43 -7.89
C SER A 4 120.61 -57.46 -8.60
N LYS A 5 121.38 -57.04 -9.61
CA LYS A 5 122.45 -57.86 -10.20
C LYS A 5 123.53 -58.12 -9.15
N ARG A 6 123.51 -59.32 -8.56
CA ARG A 6 124.62 -59.85 -7.75
C ARG A 6 125.88 -59.87 -8.61
N LYS A 7 127.00 -59.32 -8.11
CA LYS A 7 128.31 -59.53 -8.72
C LYS A 7 128.80 -60.92 -8.33
N ASP A 8 129.16 -61.75 -9.30
CA ASP A 8 129.66 -63.10 -9.04
C ASP A 8 131.01 -63.07 -8.29
N PRO A 9 131.17 -63.85 -7.21
CA PRO A 9 132.42 -63.87 -6.43
C PRO A 9 133.62 -64.38 -7.23
N ALA A 10 133.40 -65.19 -8.27
CA ALA A 10 134.44 -65.66 -9.18
C ALA A 10 135.15 -64.51 -9.93
N SER A 11 134.40 -63.47 -10.32
CA SER A 11 134.97 -62.29 -10.99
C SER A 11 135.83 -61.45 -10.05
N ALA A 12 135.44 -61.34 -8.78
CA ALA A 12 136.23 -60.66 -7.76
C ALA A 12 137.53 -61.41 -7.43
N ALA A 13 137.49 -62.74 -7.36
CA ALA A 13 138.68 -63.57 -7.18
C ALA A 13 139.67 -63.45 -8.36
N ALA A 14 139.18 -63.55 -9.60
CA ALA A 14 140.00 -63.37 -10.80
C ALA A 14 140.64 -61.97 -10.88
N SER A 15 139.88 -60.92 -10.54
CA SER A 15 140.41 -59.55 -10.49
C SER A 15 141.50 -59.38 -9.42
N ARG A 16 141.37 -60.06 -8.27
CA ARG A 16 142.35 -60.04 -7.18
C ARG A 16 143.65 -60.76 -7.59
N ILE A 17 143.53 -61.88 -8.29
CA ILE A 17 144.68 -62.63 -8.82
C ILE A 17 145.45 -61.78 -9.83
N PHE A 18 144.77 -61.17 -10.80
CA PHE A 18 145.41 -60.33 -11.82
C PHE A 18 146.20 -59.16 -11.23
N VAL A 19 145.65 -58.46 -10.22
CA VAL A 19 146.37 -57.39 -9.52
C VAL A 19 147.62 -57.90 -8.79
N LEU A 20 147.53 -59.06 -8.14
CA LEU A 20 148.70 -59.67 -7.46
C LEU A 20 149.76 -60.15 -8.46
N GLU A 21 149.36 -60.68 -9.62
CA GLU A 21 150.28 -61.04 -10.70
C GLU A 21 151.00 -59.82 -11.29
N GLU A 22 150.32 -58.68 -11.38
CA GLU A 22 150.87 -57.41 -11.84
C GLU A 22 151.84 -56.80 -10.81
N GLU A 23 151.49 -56.84 -9.52
CA GLU A 23 152.36 -56.44 -8.40
C GLU A 23 153.63 -57.29 -8.33
N VAL A 24 153.52 -58.62 -8.43
CA VAL A 24 154.67 -59.55 -8.46
C VAL A 24 155.59 -59.29 -9.66
N ARG A 25 155.02 -58.93 -10.81
CA ARG A 25 155.78 -58.55 -12.02
C ARG A 25 156.53 -57.24 -11.81
N SER A 26 155.87 -56.21 -11.28
CA SER A 26 156.50 -54.91 -10.97
C SER A 26 157.66 -55.06 -9.97
N LEU A 27 157.44 -55.81 -8.89
CA LEU A 27 158.48 -56.09 -7.88
C LEU A 27 159.66 -56.87 -8.46
N SER A 28 159.42 -57.78 -9.40
CA SER A 28 160.49 -58.51 -10.09
C SER A 28 161.32 -57.61 -11.02
N GLU A 29 160.67 -56.68 -11.74
CA GLU A 29 161.36 -55.67 -12.55
C GLU A 29 162.20 -54.72 -11.70
N GLU A 30 161.65 -54.24 -10.59
CA GLU A 30 162.35 -53.37 -9.63
C GLU A 30 163.56 -54.08 -9.02
N LEU A 31 163.43 -55.36 -8.65
CA LEU A 31 164.54 -56.17 -8.16
C LEU A 31 165.63 -56.34 -9.22
N ASN A 32 165.28 -56.66 -10.47
CA ASN A 32 166.22 -56.77 -11.58
C ASN A 32 166.95 -55.45 -11.85
N GLN A 33 166.24 -54.32 -11.76
CA GLN A 33 166.82 -52.98 -11.91
C GLN A 33 167.80 -52.66 -10.77
N CYS A 34 167.47 -53.00 -9.53
CA CYS A 34 168.36 -52.86 -8.38
C CYS A 34 169.61 -53.75 -8.50
N GLN A 35 169.45 -54.97 -9.00
CA GLN A 35 170.55 -55.89 -9.29
C GLN A 35 171.51 -55.28 -10.33
N ALA A 36 170.97 -54.75 -11.44
CA ALA A 36 171.76 -54.10 -12.49
C ALA A 36 172.49 -52.84 -11.98
N ASP A 37 171.86 -52.04 -11.12
CA ASP A 37 172.47 -50.87 -10.51
C ASP A 37 173.59 -51.23 -9.52
N LYS A 38 173.42 -52.30 -8.74
CA LYS A 38 174.47 -52.83 -7.86
C LYS A 38 175.71 -53.27 -8.66
N GLU A 39 175.51 -54.07 -9.72
CA GLU A 39 176.61 -54.54 -10.56
C GLU A 39 177.28 -53.37 -11.32
N PHE A 40 176.52 -52.36 -11.73
CA PHE A 40 177.05 -51.11 -12.29
C PHE A 40 177.96 -50.37 -11.29
N VAL A 41 177.50 -50.15 -10.05
CA VAL A 41 178.30 -49.49 -9.00
C VAL A 41 179.55 -50.30 -8.66
N TRP A 42 179.45 -51.63 -8.60
CA TRP A 42 180.59 -52.51 -8.32
C TRP A 42 181.64 -52.48 -9.45
N SER A 43 181.19 -52.47 -10.71
CA SER A 43 182.04 -52.33 -11.90
C SER A 43 182.75 -50.96 -11.92
N LEU A 44 182.01 -49.89 -11.60
CA LEU A 44 182.54 -48.52 -11.51
C LEU A 44 183.59 -48.39 -10.41
N TRP A 45 183.31 -48.89 -9.20
CA TRP A 45 184.24 -48.92 -8.08
C TRP A 45 185.54 -49.66 -8.44
N LYS A 46 185.43 -50.81 -9.12
CA LYS A 46 186.60 -51.60 -9.52
C LYS A 46 187.44 -50.93 -10.61
N ARG A 47 186.85 -50.14 -11.52
CA ARG A 47 187.61 -49.30 -12.48
C ARG A 47 188.33 -48.14 -11.80
N LEU A 48 187.69 -47.51 -10.82
CA LEU A 48 188.27 -46.39 -10.06
C LEU A 48 189.44 -46.80 -9.15
N GLN A 49 189.62 -48.10 -8.90
CA GLN A 49 190.67 -48.66 -8.03
C GLN A 49 192.00 -48.96 -8.76
N VAL A 50 192.07 -48.76 -10.07
CA VAL A 50 193.32 -48.91 -10.85
C VAL A 50 194.25 -47.73 -10.55
N ALA A 51 195.57 -47.96 -10.54
CA ALA A 51 196.58 -46.98 -10.09
C ALA A 51 196.53 -45.61 -10.81
N ASN A 52 196.01 -45.56 -12.05
CA ASN A 52 195.65 -44.33 -12.76
C ASN A 52 194.24 -44.53 -13.37
N PRO A 53 193.14 -44.10 -12.72
CA PRO A 53 191.79 -44.31 -13.23
C PRO A 53 191.35 -43.17 -14.15
N ASP A 54 190.71 -43.50 -15.29
CA ASP A 54 190.05 -42.49 -16.14
C ASP A 54 188.70 -42.07 -15.53
N VAL A 55 188.74 -40.98 -14.76
CA VAL A 55 187.58 -40.39 -14.09
C VAL A 55 186.56 -39.84 -15.10
N THR A 56 186.99 -39.40 -16.29
CA THR A 56 186.11 -38.85 -17.33
C THR A 56 185.20 -39.93 -17.90
N GLN A 57 185.77 -41.10 -18.19
CA GLN A 57 185.00 -42.26 -18.63
C GLN A 57 184.04 -42.75 -17.53
N ALA A 58 184.49 -42.76 -16.26
CA ALA A 58 183.65 -43.13 -15.13
C ALA A 58 182.42 -42.21 -14.95
N ILE A 59 182.61 -40.88 -15.01
CA ILE A 59 181.51 -39.91 -14.95
C ILE A 59 180.55 -40.09 -16.12
N SER A 60 181.07 -40.28 -17.34
CA SER A 60 180.25 -40.46 -18.53
C SER A 60 179.32 -41.68 -18.42
N LEU A 61 179.82 -42.79 -17.85
CA LEU A 61 179.02 -43.99 -17.58
C LEU A 61 177.92 -43.74 -16.54
N VAL A 62 178.19 -42.95 -15.49
CA VAL A 62 177.19 -42.58 -14.47
C VAL A 62 176.09 -41.70 -15.08
N VAL A 63 176.46 -40.69 -15.87
CA VAL A 63 175.52 -39.78 -16.53
C VAL A 63 174.62 -40.56 -17.50
N GLU A 64 175.17 -41.45 -18.32
CA GLU A 64 174.37 -42.27 -19.23
C GLU A 64 173.46 -43.26 -18.48
N ARG A 65 173.91 -43.81 -17.35
CA ARG A 65 173.08 -44.70 -16.51
C ARG A 65 171.93 -43.96 -15.84
N GLU A 66 172.14 -42.75 -15.32
CA GLU A 66 171.07 -41.94 -14.73
C GLU A 66 170.10 -41.38 -15.79
N LYS A 67 170.59 -41.02 -16.97
CA LYS A 67 169.75 -40.67 -18.13
C LYS A 67 168.81 -41.81 -18.50
N GLN A 68 169.31 -43.04 -18.62
CA GLN A 68 168.46 -44.22 -18.88
C GLN A 68 167.39 -44.44 -17.80
N LYS A 69 167.69 -44.17 -16.52
CA LYS A 69 166.69 -44.23 -15.45
C LYS A 69 165.64 -43.14 -15.55
N ALA A 70 166.00 -41.92 -15.97
CA ALA A 70 165.05 -40.85 -16.22
C ALA A 70 164.12 -41.21 -17.39
N GLU A 71 164.69 -41.62 -18.53
CA GLU A 71 163.94 -42.06 -19.71
C GLU A 71 162.99 -43.24 -19.41
N LEU A 72 163.39 -44.19 -18.56
CA LEU A 72 162.53 -45.28 -18.07
C LEU A 72 161.37 -44.78 -17.20
N LYS A 73 161.59 -43.79 -16.34
CA LYS A 73 160.53 -43.17 -15.53
C LYS A 73 159.54 -42.42 -16.42
N ASP A 74 160.03 -41.62 -17.36
CA ASP A 74 159.19 -40.87 -18.29
C ASP A 74 158.35 -41.83 -19.17
N ARG A 75 158.96 -42.93 -19.63
CA ARG A 75 158.24 -44.00 -20.34
C ARG A 75 157.13 -44.63 -19.49
N LYS A 76 157.40 -44.96 -18.22
CA LYS A 76 156.38 -45.47 -17.29
C LYS A 76 155.26 -44.45 -17.04
N VAL A 77 155.57 -43.15 -16.94
CA VAL A 77 154.55 -42.09 -16.82
C VAL A 77 153.68 -41.99 -18.07
N LEU A 78 154.27 -42.02 -19.26
CA LEU A 78 153.53 -42.01 -20.53
C LEU A 78 152.63 -43.25 -20.69
N GLU A 79 153.11 -44.42 -20.30
CA GLU A 79 152.31 -45.66 -20.29
C GLU A 79 151.12 -45.56 -19.31
N ILE A 80 151.33 -45.04 -18.10
CA ILE A 80 150.25 -44.78 -17.13
C ILE A 80 149.23 -43.76 -17.67
N LEU A 81 149.68 -42.70 -18.35
CA LEU A 81 148.79 -41.73 -18.98
C LEU A 81 147.98 -42.37 -20.10
N GLN A 82 148.61 -43.12 -21.02
CA GLN A 82 147.93 -43.81 -22.10
C GLN A 82 146.88 -44.81 -21.58
N VAL A 83 147.19 -45.57 -20.52
CA VAL A 83 146.23 -46.47 -19.86
C VAL A 83 145.07 -45.68 -19.23
N LYS A 84 145.34 -44.52 -18.61
CA LYS A 84 144.30 -43.64 -18.03
C LYS A 84 143.43 -43.01 -19.11
N ASP A 85 143.98 -42.55 -20.22
CA ASP A 85 143.22 -41.95 -21.33
C ASP A 85 142.31 -42.99 -21.99
N ASN A 86 142.83 -44.19 -22.27
CA ASN A 86 142.03 -45.34 -22.70
C ASN A 86 140.89 -45.66 -21.71
N LYS A 87 141.17 -45.53 -20.40
CA LYS A 87 140.18 -45.78 -19.35
C LYS A 87 139.11 -44.69 -19.28
N ILE A 88 139.48 -43.42 -19.46
CA ILE A 88 138.58 -42.27 -19.54
C ILE A 88 137.66 -42.44 -20.75
N GLN A 89 138.21 -42.69 -21.94
CA GLN A 89 137.45 -42.93 -23.17
C GLN A 89 136.41 -44.07 -22.99
N THR A 90 136.80 -45.17 -22.33
CA THR A 90 135.89 -46.29 -22.03
C THR A 90 134.75 -45.88 -21.08
N LEU A 91 135.02 -44.99 -20.12
CA LEU A 91 134.00 -44.47 -19.21
C LEU A 91 133.07 -43.47 -19.90
N GLU A 92 133.60 -42.58 -20.73
CA GLU A 92 132.82 -41.62 -21.51
C GLU A 92 131.84 -42.32 -22.47
N GLN A 93 132.29 -43.33 -23.21
CA GLN A 93 131.43 -44.17 -24.06
C GLN A 93 130.33 -44.88 -23.27
N ARG A 94 130.61 -45.31 -22.03
CA ARG A 94 129.61 -45.90 -21.16
C ARG A 94 128.61 -44.85 -20.66
N THR A 95 129.08 -43.67 -20.29
CA THR A 95 128.24 -42.56 -19.82
C THR A 95 127.34 -42.03 -20.94
N SER A 96 127.83 -41.91 -22.18
CA SER A 96 127.00 -41.52 -23.32
C SER A 96 125.91 -42.56 -23.62
N GLY A 97 126.25 -43.85 -23.65
CA GLY A 97 125.26 -44.92 -23.84
C GLY A 97 124.19 -44.95 -22.73
N GLN A 98 124.57 -44.68 -21.48
CA GLN A 98 123.61 -44.54 -20.37
C GLN A 98 122.75 -43.27 -20.50
N GLN A 99 123.31 -42.16 -20.98
CA GLN A 99 122.55 -40.93 -21.22
C GLN A 99 121.53 -41.10 -22.36
N GLU A 100 121.89 -41.82 -23.43
CA GLU A 100 120.95 -42.20 -24.50
C GLU A 100 119.83 -43.11 -24.00
N GLU A 101 120.13 -44.11 -23.17
CA GLU A 101 119.10 -44.97 -22.55
C GLU A 101 118.14 -44.16 -21.66
N ILE A 102 118.66 -43.22 -20.86
CA ILE A 102 117.87 -42.30 -20.04
C ILE A 102 116.99 -41.41 -20.93
N ASN A 103 117.54 -40.82 -22.00
CA ASN A 103 116.77 -39.98 -22.94
C ASN A 103 115.63 -40.77 -23.59
N ASN A 104 115.89 -42.01 -24.02
CA ASN A 104 114.90 -42.93 -24.59
C ASN A 104 113.83 -43.38 -23.57
N LEU A 105 114.16 -43.44 -22.27
CA LEU A 105 113.20 -43.67 -21.19
C LEU A 105 112.33 -42.44 -20.92
N VAL A 106 112.93 -41.24 -20.90
CA VAL A 106 112.22 -39.97 -20.71
C VAL A 106 111.23 -39.71 -21.85
N GLN A 107 111.63 -39.90 -23.11
CA GLN A 107 110.73 -39.76 -24.26
C GLN A 107 109.53 -40.72 -24.18
N ARG A 108 109.76 -42.00 -23.85
CA ARG A 108 108.66 -42.96 -23.63
C ARG A 108 107.75 -42.57 -22.46
N LYS A 109 108.31 -42.01 -21.38
CA LYS A 109 107.52 -41.51 -20.26
C LYS A 109 106.63 -40.35 -20.69
N ILE A 110 107.17 -39.39 -21.44
CA ILE A 110 106.40 -38.25 -21.97
C ILE A 110 105.23 -38.73 -22.84
N ALA A 111 105.47 -39.64 -23.78
CA ALA A 111 104.41 -40.21 -24.63
C ALA A 111 103.29 -40.91 -23.81
N VAL A 112 103.66 -41.64 -22.75
CA VAL A 112 102.69 -42.29 -21.84
C VAL A 112 101.96 -41.27 -20.96
N ASP A 113 102.63 -40.21 -20.50
CA ASP A 113 101.98 -39.13 -19.74
C ASP A 113 100.98 -38.35 -20.63
N GLU A 114 101.33 -38.12 -21.90
CA GLU A 114 100.44 -37.53 -22.92
C GLU A 114 99.22 -38.42 -23.20
N GLU A 115 99.43 -39.73 -23.39
CA GLU A 115 98.34 -40.72 -23.57
C GLU A 115 97.41 -40.76 -22.34
N ASN A 116 97.96 -40.75 -21.13
CA ASN A 116 97.16 -40.69 -19.90
C ASN A 116 96.33 -39.40 -19.79
N VAL A 117 96.87 -38.26 -20.24
CA VAL A 117 96.10 -37.00 -20.29
C VAL A 117 94.99 -37.09 -21.34
N ALA A 118 95.26 -37.66 -22.51
CA ALA A 118 94.24 -37.89 -23.55
C ALA A 118 93.09 -38.78 -23.04
N LEU A 119 93.41 -39.96 -22.48
CA LEU A 119 92.43 -40.88 -21.91
C LEU A 119 91.64 -40.25 -20.74
N LYS A 120 92.28 -39.44 -19.90
CA LYS A 120 91.59 -38.71 -18.82
C LYS A 120 90.61 -37.68 -19.37
N ASN A 121 90.97 -36.96 -20.44
CA ASN A 121 90.08 -36.03 -21.13
C ASN A 121 88.90 -36.77 -21.78
N GLU A 122 89.13 -37.93 -22.39
CA GLU A 122 88.07 -38.80 -22.95
C GLU A 122 87.12 -39.33 -21.87
N LEU A 123 87.63 -39.75 -20.70
CA LEU A 123 86.78 -40.13 -19.57
C LEU A 123 85.93 -38.96 -19.07
N CYS A 124 86.48 -37.73 -19.03
CA CYS A 124 85.71 -36.54 -18.68
C CYS A 124 84.64 -36.19 -19.73
N THR A 125 84.90 -36.33 -21.03
CA THR A 125 83.88 -36.09 -22.06
C THR A 125 82.80 -37.16 -22.06
N LEU A 126 83.16 -38.43 -21.83
CA LEU A 126 82.20 -39.51 -21.66
C LEU A 126 81.30 -39.32 -20.43
N GLN A 127 81.88 -38.95 -19.28
CA GLN A 127 81.10 -38.63 -18.07
C GLN A 127 80.10 -37.48 -18.33
N ASN A 128 80.56 -36.38 -18.92
CA ASN A 128 79.67 -35.27 -19.28
C ASN A 128 78.56 -35.71 -20.25
N SER A 129 78.85 -36.62 -21.20
CA SER A 129 77.83 -37.16 -22.10
C SER A 129 76.79 -38.03 -21.39
N GLN A 130 77.20 -38.75 -20.33
CA GLN A 130 76.31 -39.54 -19.48
C GLN A 130 75.39 -38.63 -18.66
N ASP A 131 75.93 -37.55 -18.10
CA ASP A 131 75.15 -36.58 -17.33
C ASP A 131 74.10 -35.87 -18.23
N ILE A 132 74.49 -35.46 -19.44
CA ILE A 132 73.56 -34.91 -20.46
C ILE A 132 72.46 -35.93 -20.84
N MET A 133 72.79 -37.23 -20.97
CA MET A 133 71.78 -38.26 -21.24
C MET A 133 70.79 -38.44 -20.08
N GLN A 134 71.25 -38.29 -18.83
CA GLN A 134 70.41 -38.38 -17.64
C GLN A 134 69.49 -37.14 -17.52
N GLU A 135 70.00 -35.93 -17.75
CA GLU A 135 69.17 -34.71 -17.83
C GLU A 135 68.11 -34.78 -18.94
N LEU A 136 68.46 -35.32 -20.12
CA LEU A 136 67.51 -35.51 -21.22
C LEU A 136 66.40 -36.50 -20.83
N LYS A 137 66.74 -37.57 -20.11
CA LYS A 137 65.76 -38.53 -19.60
C LYS A 137 64.81 -37.90 -18.59
N ASP A 138 65.31 -37.11 -17.65
CA ASP A 138 64.51 -36.50 -16.58
C ASP A 138 63.64 -35.34 -17.12
N THR A 139 64.16 -34.53 -18.04
CA THR A 139 63.37 -33.52 -18.76
C THR A 139 62.28 -34.13 -19.62
N LYS A 140 62.53 -35.27 -20.29
CA LYS A 140 61.52 -36.03 -21.02
C LYS A 140 60.44 -36.57 -20.08
N GLU A 141 60.81 -37.16 -18.94
CA GLU A 141 59.84 -37.68 -17.98
C GLU A 141 59.01 -36.55 -17.34
N CYS A 142 59.62 -35.39 -17.08
CA CYS A 142 58.92 -34.18 -16.67
C CYS A 142 57.92 -33.70 -17.75
N ALA A 143 58.31 -33.71 -19.03
CA ALA A 143 57.43 -33.35 -20.14
C ALA A 143 56.25 -34.32 -20.25
N GLU A 144 56.47 -35.64 -20.15
CA GLU A 144 55.40 -36.64 -20.15
C GLU A 144 54.44 -36.51 -18.96
N ARG A 145 54.94 -36.17 -17.76
CA ARG A 145 54.09 -35.87 -16.59
C ARG A 145 53.21 -34.65 -16.85
N LYS A 146 53.80 -33.55 -17.33
CA LYS A 146 53.08 -32.32 -17.69
C LYS A 146 52.05 -32.57 -18.78
N GLU A 147 52.37 -33.35 -19.80
CA GLU A 147 51.43 -33.72 -20.86
C GLU A 147 50.24 -34.53 -20.32
N LYS A 148 50.49 -35.54 -19.48
CA LYS A 148 49.44 -36.33 -18.82
C LYS A 148 48.54 -35.43 -17.95
N GLN A 149 49.11 -34.46 -17.24
CA GLN A 149 48.36 -33.47 -16.46
C GLN A 149 47.51 -32.56 -17.37
N SER A 150 48.07 -32.03 -18.45
CA SER A 150 47.33 -31.22 -19.44
C SER A 150 46.17 -31.99 -20.08
N ARG A 151 46.37 -33.27 -20.45
CA ARG A 151 45.32 -34.13 -20.98
C ARG A 151 44.17 -34.33 -19.97
N LEU A 152 44.48 -34.46 -18.67
CA LEU A 152 43.47 -34.57 -17.62
C LEU A 152 42.69 -33.25 -17.44
N VAL A 153 43.37 -32.10 -17.46
CA VAL A 153 42.72 -30.78 -17.40
C VAL A 153 41.79 -30.55 -18.60
N ILE A 154 42.24 -30.89 -19.82
CA ILE A 154 41.42 -30.80 -21.03
C ILE A 154 40.15 -31.65 -20.89
N LYS A 155 40.28 -32.92 -20.46
CA LYS A 155 39.13 -33.81 -20.26
C LYS A 155 38.11 -33.26 -19.26
N ASN A 156 38.58 -32.69 -18.14
CA ASN A 156 37.69 -32.06 -17.16
C ASN A 156 36.95 -30.85 -17.74
N LEU A 157 37.63 -30.01 -18.55
CA LEU A 157 37.03 -28.87 -19.23
C LEU A 157 36.03 -29.29 -20.32
N GLU A 158 36.28 -30.41 -21.01
CA GLU A 158 35.34 -31.02 -21.96
C GLU A 158 34.07 -31.49 -21.25
N GLU A 159 34.20 -32.22 -20.14
CA GLU A 159 33.06 -32.67 -19.30
C GLU A 159 32.25 -31.49 -18.72
N GLU A 160 32.92 -30.42 -18.27
CA GLU A 160 32.26 -29.19 -17.84
C GLU A 160 31.53 -28.49 -18.99
N ASN A 161 32.13 -28.44 -20.18
CA ASN A 161 31.53 -27.84 -21.36
C ASN A 161 30.30 -28.63 -21.87
N GLU A 162 30.36 -29.97 -21.85
CA GLU A 162 29.19 -30.82 -22.10
C GLU A 162 28.08 -30.56 -21.07
N GLY A 163 28.43 -30.49 -19.78
CA GLY A 163 27.52 -30.17 -18.69
C GLY A 163 26.89 -28.78 -18.80
N LEU A 164 27.62 -27.78 -19.33
CA LEU A 164 27.09 -26.45 -19.65
C LEU A 164 26.20 -26.49 -20.90
N SER A 165 26.60 -27.20 -21.95
CA SER A 165 25.84 -27.37 -23.19
C SER A 165 24.46 -27.99 -22.94
N ALA A 166 24.40 -29.03 -22.11
CA ALA A 166 23.13 -29.63 -21.66
C ALA A 166 22.23 -28.60 -20.94
N ARG A 167 22.79 -27.80 -20.02
CA ARG A 167 22.04 -26.71 -19.33
C ARG A 167 21.57 -25.63 -20.30
N TYR A 168 22.33 -25.31 -21.35
CA TYR A 168 21.89 -24.39 -22.40
C TYR A 168 20.71 -24.97 -23.20
N ALA A 169 20.73 -26.25 -23.55
CA ALA A 169 19.62 -26.93 -24.24
C ALA A 169 18.35 -26.97 -23.37
N ASP A 170 18.46 -27.28 -22.08
CA ASP A 170 17.33 -27.23 -21.13
C ASP A 170 16.76 -25.82 -20.99
N LEU A 171 17.62 -24.80 -20.88
CA LEU A 171 17.20 -23.41 -20.78
C LEU A 171 16.49 -22.93 -22.07
N LEU A 172 16.93 -23.39 -23.25
CA LEU A 172 16.24 -23.13 -24.52
C LEU A 172 14.87 -23.80 -24.57
N ASN A 173 14.77 -25.07 -24.12
CA ASN A 173 13.50 -25.78 -24.02
C ASN A 173 12.51 -25.09 -23.06
N ASP A 174 12.98 -24.61 -21.91
CA ASP A 174 12.15 -23.87 -20.96
C ASP A 174 11.76 -22.48 -21.45
N LEU A 175 12.62 -21.79 -22.21
CA LEU A 175 12.26 -20.56 -22.90
C LEU A 175 11.15 -20.80 -23.94
N GLU A 176 11.20 -21.92 -24.67
CA GLU A 176 10.19 -22.27 -25.67
C GLU A 176 8.86 -22.67 -25.01
N LYS A 177 8.88 -23.45 -23.92
CA LYS A 177 7.69 -23.70 -23.07
C LYS A 177 7.09 -22.39 -22.55
N LEU A 178 7.92 -21.44 -22.10
CA LEU A 178 7.47 -20.14 -21.61
C LEU A 178 6.85 -19.27 -22.73
N LYS A 179 7.39 -19.29 -23.96
CA LYS A 179 6.77 -18.60 -25.11
C LYS A 179 5.40 -19.19 -25.43
N LYS A 180 5.26 -20.53 -25.46
CA LYS A 180 3.98 -21.21 -25.72
C LYS A 180 2.94 -20.90 -24.64
N GLN A 181 3.35 -20.79 -23.37
CA GLN A 181 2.47 -20.30 -22.31
C GLN A 181 2.11 -18.82 -22.47
N ASP A 182 3.04 -17.97 -22.91
CA ASP A 182 2.77 -16.54 -23.15
C ASP A 182 1.78 -16.33 -24.31
N SER A 183 1.91 -17.06 -25.42
CA SER A 183 0.93 -17.04 -26.51
C SER A 183 -0.45 -17.52 -26.06
N GLN A 184 -0.51 -18.59 -25.25
CA GLN A 184 -1.76 -19.07 -24.68
C GLN A 184 -2.41 -18.02 -23.76
N TRP A 185 -1.62 -17.37 -22.89
CA TRP A 185 -2.10 -16.29 -22.02
C TRP A 185 -2.59 -15.06 -22.81
N ARG A 186 -2.01 -14.76 -23.99
CA ARG A 186 -2.52 -13.68 -24.85
C ARG A 186 -3.90 -14.01 -25.41
N ILE A 187 -4.12 -15.25 -25.86
CA ILE A 187 -5.41 -15.72 -26.38
C ILE A 187 -6.47 -15.70 -25.26
N GLU A 188 -6.18 -16.29 -24.10
CA GLU A 188 -7.08 -16.27 -22.95
C GLU A 188 -7.38 -14.84 -22.47
N LYS A 189 -6.40 -13.93 -22.56
CA LYS A 189 -6.63 -12.51 -22.27
C LYS A 189 -7.56 -11.88 -23.31
N SER A 190 -7.36 -12.08 -24.61
CA SER A 190 -8.28 -11.54 -25.63
C SER A 190 -9.70 -12.09 -25.49
N ASP A 191 -9.87 -13.35 -25.11
CA ASP A 191 -11.19 -13.95 -24.86
C ASP A 191 -11.88 -13.32 -23.63
N ILE A 192 -11.11 -13.01 -22.59
CA ILE A 192 -11.62 -12.31 -21.39
C ILE A 192 -11.93 -10.85 -21.72
N ASP A 193 -11.05 -10.14 -22.42
CA ASP A 193 -11.25 -8.74 -22.82
C ASP A 193 -12.48 -8.62 -23.76
N ALA A 194 -12.71 -9.60 -24.65
CA ALA A 194 -13.93 -9.69 -25.45
C ALA A 194 -15.19 -9.88 -24.60
N LYS A 195 -15.16 -10.81 -23.62
CA LYS A 195 -16.28 -11.03 -22.68
C LYS A 195 -16.57 -9.79 -21.83
N ILE A 196 -15.53 -9.09 -21.37
CA ILE A 196 -15.66 -7.81 -20.65
C ILE A 196 -16.37 -6.79 -21.56
N LYS A 197 -15.93 -6.63 -22.80
CA LYS A 197 -16.54 -5.71 -23.77
C LYS A 197 -18.02 -6.02 -24.03
N THR A 198 -18.39 -7.30 -24.12
CA THR A 198 -19.80 -7.73 -24.24
C THR A 198 -20.62 -7.39 -22.99
N LEU A 199 -20.08 -7.62 -21.79
CA LEU A 199 -20.72 -7.26 -20.53
C LEU A 199 -20.85 -5.74 -20.36
N GLU A 200 -19.86 -4.97 -20.80
CA GLU A 200 -19.91 -3.50 -20.83
C GLU A 200 -21.00 -2.97 -21.77
N SER A 201 -21.17 -3.58 -22.95
CA SER A 201 -22.29 -3.24 -23.84
C SER A 201 -23.65 -3.59 -23.22
N ALA A 202 -23.79 -4.77 -22.61
CA ALA A 202 -25.03 -5.17 -21.94
C ALA A 202 -25.36 -4.27 -20.73
N LEU A 203 -24.35 -3.85 -19.97
CA LEU A 203 -24.53 -2.88 -18.88
C LEU A 203 -24.88 -1.48 -19.39
N ARG A 204 -24.38 -1.07 -20.54
CA ARG A 204 -24.76 0.20 -21.19
C ARG A 204 -26.20 0.16 -21.69
N GLU A 205 -26.60 -0.95 -22.31
CA GLU A 205 -27.97 -1.17 -22.76
C GLU A 205 -28.96 -1.21 -21.58
N ALA A 206 -28.65 -1.97 -20.52
CA ALA A 206 -29.46 -2.03 -19.31
C ALA A 206 -29.60 -0.66 -18.62
N ARG A 207 -28.53 0.17 -18.62
CA ARG A 207 -28.63 1.56 -18.15
C ARG A 207 -29.59 2.39 -19.01
N GLY A 208 -29.51 2.27 -20.34
CA GLY A 208 -30.45 2.94 -21.25
C GLY A 208 -31.90 2.49 -21.05
N GLN A 209 -32.14 1.20 -20.80
CA GLN A 209 -33.47 0.68 -20.46
C GLN A 209 -33.99 1.26 -19.13
N VAL A 210 -33.14 1.35 -18.10
CA VAL A 210 -33.48 1.99 -16.82
C VAL A 210 -33.76 3.49 -16.98
N GLU A 211 -33.01 4.20 -17.81
CA GLU A 211 -33.22 5.62 -18.11
C GLU A 211 -34.56 5.85 -18.84
N VAL A 212 -34.90 5.00 -19.82
CA VAL A 212 -36.22 5.02 -20.49
C VAL A 212 -37.36 4.75 -19.50
N LEU A 213 -37.19 3.79 -18.58
CA LEU A 213 -38.18 3.51 -17.53
C LEU A 213 -38.31 4.66 -16.52
N HIS A 214 -37.20 5.32 -16.17
CA HIS A 214 -37.21 6.49 -15.28
C HIS A 214 -37.95 7.66 -15.92
N ASN A 215 -37.63 8.01 -17.16
CA ASN A 215 -38.32 9.05 -17.91
C ASN A 215 -39.83 8.76 -18.00
N ARG A 216 -40.22 7.49 -18.24
CA ARG A 216 -41.64 7.09 -18.23
C ARG A 216 -42.29 7.19 -16.85
N CYS A 217 -41.55 6.95 -15.76
CA CYS A 217 -42.07 7.19 -14.41
C CYS A 217 -42.28 8.67 -14.14
N ASP A 218 -41.38 9.53 -14.63
CA ASP A 218 -41.48 10.99 -14.48
C ASP A 218 -42.62 11.59 -15.33
N ASP A 219 -42.84 11.06 -16.55
CA ASP A 219 -44.01 11.36 -17.39
C ASP A 219 -45.32 10.97 -16.69
N LEU A 220 -45.37 9.76 -16.11
CA LEU A 220 -46.54 9.29 -15.36
C LEU A 220 -46.77 10.09 -14.07
N ALA A 221 -45.71 10.48 -13.36
CA ALA A 221 -45.79 11.37 -12.20
C ALA A 221 -46.30 12.76 -12.59
N SER A 222 -45.87 13.29 -13.74
CA SER A 222 -46.35 14.55 -14.30
C SER A 222 -47.83 14.48 -14.67
N GLN A 223 -48.26 13.39 -15.33
CA GLN A 223 -49.68 13.13 -15.64
C GLN A 223 -50.53 12.98 -14.36
N LEU A 224 -50.02 12.27 -13.35
CA LEU A 224 -50.67 12.16 -12.03
C LEU A 224 -50.82 13.52 -11.36
N GLY A 225 -49.78 14.38 -11.43
CA GLY A 225 -49.82 15.75 -10.95
C GLY A 225 -50.92 16.58 -11.63
N VAL A 226 -51.02 16.51 -12.96
CA VAL A 226 -52.11 17.16 -13.72
C VAL A 226 -53.47 16.63 -13.27
N LYS A 227 -53.66 15.31 -13.18
CA LYS A 227 -54.93 14.71 -12.73
C LYS A 227 -55.29 15.05 -11.28
N GLN A 228 -54.29 15.19 -10.40
CA GLN A 228 -54.51 15.67 -9.04
C GLN A 228 -55.00 17.13 -9.04
N THR A 229 -54.45 18.00 -9.90
CA THR A 229 -54.93 19.39 -10.02
C THR A 229 -56.35 19.46 -10.63
N GLU A 230 -56.64 18.68 -11.68
CA GLU A 230 -58.00 18.57 -12.25
C GLU A 230 -59.01 18.12 -11.19
N LEU A 231 -58.67 17.12 -10.38
CA LEU A 231 -59.52 16.63 -9.29
C LEU A 231 -59.78 17.73 -8.25
N THR A 232 -58.74 18.44 -7.79
CA THR A 232 -58.94 19.56 -6.84
C THR A 232 -59.80 20.69 -7.41
N GLN A 233 -59.74 20.93 -8.72
CA GLN A 233 -60.62 21.90 -9.38
C GLN A 233 -62.08 21.40 -9.40
N LYS A 234 -62.30 20.11 -9.70
CA LYS A 234 -63.63 19.49 -9.64
C LYS A 234 -64.22 19.52 -8.22
N ASP A 235 -63.41 19.30 -7.18
CA ASP A 235 -63.86 19.43 -5.78
C ASP A 235 -64.28 20.86 -5.43
N LEU A 236 -63.56 21.88 -5.92
CA LEU A 236 -63.95 23.28 -5.76
C LEU A 236 -65.26 23.61 -6.49
N ASP A 237 -65.47 23.06 -7.68
CA ASP A 237 -66.70 23.28 -8.44
C ASP A 237 -67.89 22.54 -7.83
N VAL A 238 -67.70 21.31 -7.30
CA VAL A 238 -68.72 20.59 -6.50
C VAL A 238 -69.04 21.35 -5.22
N ALA A 239 -68.06 21.91 -4.52
CA ALA A 239 -68.28 22.73 -3.34
C ALA A 239 -69.06 24.02 -3.66
N ARG A 240 -68.86 24.60 -4.85
CA ARG A 240 -69.62 25.75 -5.36
C ARG A 240 -71.07 25.37 -5.65
N ALA A 241 -71.30 24.31 -6.42
CA ALA A 241 -72.63 23.81 -6.75
C ALA A 241 -73.44 23.44 -5.50
N LYS A 242 -72.80 22.85 -4.48
CA LYS A 242 -73.44 22.58 -3.17
C LYS A 242 -73.87 23.87 -2.45
N LYS A 243 -73.09 24.95 -2.56
CA LYS A 243 -73.44 26.26 -1.97
C LYS A 243 -74.59 26.93 -2.73
N GLU A 244 -74.57 26.89 -4.06
CA GLU A 244 -75.65 27.39 -4.92
C GLU A 244 -76.96 26.61 -4.67
N LEU A 245 -76.91 25.28 -4.55
CA LEU A 245 -78.04 24.44 -4.16
C LEU A 245 -78.61 24.83 -2.79
N GLN A 246 -77.74 25.09 -1.80
CA GLN A 246 -78.18 25.52 -0.47
C GLN A 246 -78.85 26.90 -0.50
N GLU A 247 -78.36 27.82 -1.33
CA GLU A 247 -78.95 29.15 -1.54
C GLU A 247 -80.32 29.03 -2.22
N LEU A 248 -80.44 28.21 -3.27
CA LEU A 248 -81.73 27.89 -3.90
C LEU A 248 -82.72 27.23 -2.93
N GLN A 249 -82.27 26.31 -2.09
CA GLN A 249 -83.12 25.67 -1.08
C GLN A 249 -83.63 26.67 -0.03
N ASN A 250 -82.81 27.66 0.34
CA ASN A 250 -83.20 28.72 1.26
C ASN A 250 -84.21 29.68 0.60
N LEU A 251 -83.98 30.06 -0.66
CA LEU A 251 -84.93 30.87 -1.45
C LEU A 251 -86.27 30.15 -1.65
N TYR A 252 -86.25 28.84 -1.91
CA TYR A 252 -87.46 28.03 -2.01
C TYR A 252 -88.25 28.04 -0.71
N LYS A 253 -87.60 27.87 0.45
CA LYS A 253 -88.26 27.99 1.76
C LYS A 253 -88.92 29.35 1.97
N GLN A 254 -88.22 30.44 1.69
CA GLN A 254 -88.78 31.79 1.76
C GLN A 254 -89.99 31.95 0.81
N ASN A 255 -89.91 31.41 -0.40
CA ASN A 255 -91.03 31.45 -1.34
C ASN A 255 -92.23 30.62 -0.86
N THR A 256 -92.02 29.48 -0.20
CA THR A 256 -93.11 28.71 0.43
C THR A 256 -93.71 29.42 1.65
N GLU A 257 -92.91 30.14 2.44
CA GLU A 257 -93.39 30.99 3.54
C GLU A 257 -94.23 32.15 3.00
N HIS A 258 -93.79 32.82 1.92
CA HIS A 258 -94.58 33.86 1.26
C HIS A 258 -95.86 33.34 0.62
N ALA A 259 -95.84 32.15 0.01
CA ALA A 259 -97.05 31.50 -0.51
C ALA A 259 -98.05 31.15 0.60
N ALA A 260 -97.56 30.71 1.78
CA ALA A 260 -98.40 30.47 2.95
C ALA A 260 -99.01 31.78 3.49
N GLN A 261 -98.22 32.86 3.58
CA GLN A 261 -98.72 34.20 3.95
C GLN A 261 -99.79 34.72 2.98
N GLN A 262 -99.60 34.49 1.67
CA GLN A 262 -100.61 34.83 0.66
C GLN A 262 -101.89 33.99 0.81
N ALA A 263 -101.78 32.70 1.10
CA ALA A 263 -102.92 31.83 1.34
C ALA A 263 -103.72 32.25 2.60
N GLU A 264 -103.02 32.62 3.68
CA GLU A 264 -103.64 33.16 4.89
C GLU A 264 -104.39 34.48 4.61
N LEU A 265 -103.77 35.41 3.86
CA LEU A 265 -104.41 36.65 3.46
C LEU A 265 -105.66 36.40 2.59
N ILE A 266 -105.61 35.45 1.66
CA ILE A 266 -106.76 35.05 0.84
C ILE A 266 -107.87 34.49 1.74
N GLN A 267 -107.53 33.66 2.73
CA GLN A 267 -108.51 33.10 3.67
C GLN A 267 -109.16 34.20 4.54
N GLN A 268 -108.39 35.19 5.00
CA GLN A 268 -108.90 36.35 5.74
C GLN A 268 -109.85 37.20 4.86
N LEU A 269 -109.48 37.45 3.60
CA LEU A 269 -110.32 38.17 2.64
C LEU A 269 -111.61 37.40 2.29
N GLN A 270 -111.54 36.08 2.18
CA GLN A 270 -112.71 35.21 1.97
C GLN A 270 -113.64 35.25 3.19
N ALA A 271 -113.11 35.14 4.41
CA ALA A 271 -113.89 35.24 5.63
C ALA A 271 -114.62 36.59 5.71
N LEU A 272 -113.90 37.70 5.52
CA LEU A 272 -114.45 39.05 5.49
C LEU A 272 -115.55 39.22 4.42
N ASN A 273 -115.36 38.65 3.23
CA ASN A 273 -116.39 38.65 2.19
C ASN A 273 -117.64 37.85 2.61
N THR A 274 -117.47 36.66 3.21
CA THR A 274 -118.63 35.89 3.71
C THR A 274 -119.37 36.60 4.84
N ASP A 275 -118.68 37.30 5.73
CA ASP A 275 -119.32 38.09 6.78
C ASP A 275 -120.01 39.34 6.22
N THR A 276 -119.42 39.99 5.21
CA THR A 276 -120.07 41.09 4.47
C THR A 276 -121.36 40.60 3.80
N GLN A 277 -121.34 39.43 3.15
CA GLN A 277 -122.52 38.82 2.56
C GLN A 277 -123.57 38.43 3.60
N LYS A 278 -123.19 37.90 4.77
CA LYS A 278 -124.12 37.65 5.89
C LYS A 278 -124.79 38.94 6.36
N VAL A 279 -124.02 40.02 6.55
CA VAL A 279 -124.56 41.33 6.96
C VAL A 279 -125.57 41.84 5.93
N LEU A 280 -125.23 41.79 4.65
CA LEU A 280 -126.15 42.16 3.56
C LEU A 280 -127.43 41.30 3.58
N ARG A 281 -127.33 39.97 3.75
CA ARG A 281 -128.49 39.09 3.92
C ARG A 281 -129.34 39.46 5.13
N THR A 282 -128.74 39.68 6.30
CA THR A 282 -129.50 40.09 7.49
C THR A 282 -130.18 41.46 7.32
N GLN A 283 -129.62 42.34 6.48
CA GLN A 283 -130.24 43.61 6.12
C GLN A 283 -131.40 43.43 5.11
N GLU A 284 -131.25 42.55 4.11
CA GLU A 284 -132.34 42.14 3.21
C GLU A 284 -133.51 41.51 4.01
N ASP A 285 -133.21 40.62 4.95
CA ASP A 285 -134.19 39.99 5.84
C ASP A 285 -134.89 41.03 6.74
N ALA A 286 -134.13 41.98 7.31
CA ALA A 286 -134.67 43.07 8.13
C ALA A 286 -135.61 43.98 7.32
N HIS A 287 -135.20 44.43 6.14
CA HIS A 287 -136.06 45.23 5.26
C HIS A 287 -137.30 44.45 4.77
N THR A 288 -137.18 43.14 4.58
CA THR A 288 -138.32 42.27 4.26
C THR A 288 -139.30 42.19 5.45
N ALA A 289 -138.80 42.04 6.68
CA ALA A 289 -139.61 42.05 7.90
C ALA A 289 -140.28 43.42 8.14
N GLU A 290 -139.56 44.52 7.92
CA GLU A 290 -140.12 45.89 7.93
C GLU A 290 -141.25 46.03 6.90
N THR A 291 -141.03 45.60 5.65
CA THR A 291 -142.04 45.64 4.58
C THR A 291 -143.29 44.84 4.95
N ILE A 292 -143.13 43.64 5.52
CA ILE A 292 -144.25 42.83 6.03
C ILE A 292 -144.97 43.54 7.19
N SER A 293 -144.23 44.23 8.08
CA SER A 293 -144.82 45.02 9.16
C SER A 293 -145.63 46.21 8.65
N TYR A 294 -145.11 46.96 7.67
CA TYR A 294 -145.85 48.05 7.03
C TYR A 294 -147.10 47.55 6.31
N GLN A 295 -147.02 46.42 5.60
CA GLN A 295 -148.18 45.81 4.95
C GLN A 295 -149.25 45.37 5.96
N LYS A 296 -148.86 44.81 7.11
CA LYS A 296 -149.78 44.47 8.20
C LYS A 296 -150.49 45.71 8.75
N LEU A 297 -149.72 46.77 9.06
CA LEU A 297 -150.27 48.04 9.54
C LEU A 297 -151.24 48.67 8.54
N TYR A 298 -150.93 48.63 7.24
CA TYR A 298 -151.81 49.13 6.19
C TYR A 298 -153.12 48.32 6.11
N ASN A 299 -153.04 46.99 6.25
CA ASN A 299 -154.22 46.12 6.31
C ASN A 299 -155.07 46.42 7.56
N GLU A 300 -154.47 46.58 8.73
CA GLU A 300 -155.17 46.95 9.98
C GLU A 300 -155.87 48.31 9.86
N LEU A 301 -155.20 49.32 9.28
CA LEU A 301 -155.78 50.63 9.02
C LEU A 301 -156.97 50.54 8.05
N THR A 302 -156.86 49.71 7.02
CA THR A 302 -157.96 49.43 6.06
C THR A 302 -159.15 48.77 6.75
N ILE A 303 -158.92 47.82 7.65
CA ILE A 303 -159.99 47.19 8.45
C ILE A 303 -160.67 48.21 9.38
N CYS A 304 -159.89 49.11 10.00
CA CYS A 304 -160.44 50.19 10.83
C CYS A 304 -161.28 51.17 10.00
N PHE A 305 -160.81 51.55 8.81
CA PHE A 305 -161.52 52.41 7.88
C PHE A 305 -162.88 51.80 7.45
N GLU A 306 -162.89 50.53 7.03
CA GLU A 306 -164.14 49.86 6.64
C GLU A 306 -165.10 49.66 7.83
N LYS A 307 -164.60 49.44 9.06
CA LYS A 307 -165.44 49.44 10.27
C LYS A 307 -166.10 50.80 10.52
N ILE A 308 -165.35 51.89 10.42
CA ILE A 308 -165.88 53.25 10.60
C ILE A 308 -166.95 53.54 9.55
N LYS A 309 -166.65 53.25 8.28
CA LYS A 309 -167.58 53.38 7.14
C LYS A 309 -168.86 52.56 7.32
N ALA A 310 -168.77 51.33 7.81
CA ALA A 310 -169.95 50.52 8.16
C ALA A 310 -170.78 51.16 9.30
N SER A 311 -170.12 51.71 10.33
CA SER A 311 -170.81 52.41 11.43
C SER A 311 -171.48 53.71 10.97
N GLU A 312 -170.91 54.43 10.01
CA GLU A 312 -171.52 55.62 9.40
C GLU A 312 -172.80 55.24 8.64
N VAL A 313 -172.76 54.16 7.84
CA VAL A 313 -173.95 53.64 7.14
C VAL A 313 -175.03 53.23 8.13
N GLN A 314 -174.67 52.61 9.26
CA GLN A 314 -175.62 52.21 10.31
C GLN A 314 -176.25 53.43 11.01
N LEU A 315 -175.47 54.48 11.27
CA LEU A 315 -176.00 55.76 11.79
C LEU A 315 -176.96 56.42 10.79
N ARG A 316 -176.64 56.41 9.49
CA ARG A 316 -177.54 56.91 8.43
C ARG A 316 -178.83 56.09 8.33
N GLN A 317 -178.78 54.77 8.49
CA GLN A 317 -180.00 53.94 8.57
C GLN A 317 -180.86 54.28 9.78
N ASN A 318 -180.27 54.56 10.95
CA ASN A 318 -181.01 54.98 12.14
C ASN A 318 -181.64 56.38 12.01
N GLN A 319 -181.07 57.26 11.18
CA GLN A 319 -181.57 58.61 10.95
C GLN A 319 -182.93 58.63 10.23
N VAL A 320 -183.14 57.74 9.25
CA VAL A 320 -184.37 57.70 8.43
C VAL A 320 -185.66 57.55 9.27
N PRO A 321 -185.84 56.51 10.12
CA PRO A 321 -187.08 56.36 10.90
C PRO A 321 -187.24 57.41 12.01
N LEU A 322 -186.18 58.13 12.39
CA LEU A 322 -186.29 59.30 13.28
C LEU A 322 -186.82 60.52 12.51
N GLN A 323 -186.42 60.68 11.26
CA GLN A 323 -186.89 61.73 10.36
C GLN A 323 -188.36 61.51 9.97
N ASP A 324 -188.77 60.26 9.70
CA ASP A 324 -190.17 59.90 9.45
C ASP A 324 -191.09 60.23 10.65
N LYS A 325 -190.64 59.90 11.88
CA LYS A 325 -191.35 60.26 13.12
C LYS A 325 -191.47 61.76 13.34
N LEU A 326 -190.48 62.54 12.88
CA LEU A 326 -190.50 63.99 12.99
C LEU A 326 -191.54 64.58 12.03
N PHE A 327 -191.58 64.08 10.79
CA PHE A 327 -192.60 64.43 9.80
C PHE A 327 -194.03 64.07 10.27
N GLU A 328 -194.22 62.90 10.87
CA GLU A 328 -195.51 62.46 11.43
C GLU A 328 -195.98 63.37 12.59
N LYS A 329 -195.04 63.89 13.38
CA LYS A 329 -195.31 64.90 14.43
C LYS A 329 -195.69 66.26 13.84
N GLU A 330 -194.99 66.74 12.83
CA GLU A 330 -195.29 68.01 12.14
C GLU A 330 -196.66 67.97 11.46
N GLN A 331 -197.02 66.85 10.84
CA GLN A 331 -198.35 66.66 10.25
C GLN A 331 -199.47 66.67 11.32
N ARG A 332 -199.15 66.24 12.56
CA ARG A 332 -200.05 66.32 13.72
C ARG A 332 -200.20 67.75 14.24
N ILE A 333 -199.12 68.53 14.25
CA ILE A 333 -199.13 69.94 14.65
C ILE A 333 -200.04 70.74 13.71
N GLY A 334 -199.88 70.59 12.39
CA GLY A 334 -200.74 71.28 11.41
C GLY A 334 -202.24 70.90 11.45
N GLN A 335 -202.60 69.76 12.04
CA GLN A 335 -204.00 69.40 12.32
C GLN A 335 -204.56 70.14 13.53
N LEU A 336 -203.76 70.30 14.60
CA LEU A 336 -204.13 71.03 15.82
C LEU A 336 -204.21 72.54 15.57
N GLU A 337 -203.31 73.09 14.75
CA GLU A 337 -203.32 74.50 14.35
C GLU A 337 -204.60 74.90 13.60
N LYS A 338 -205.15 74.00 12.75
CA LYS A 338 -206.44 74.24 12.09
C LYS A 338 -207.61 74.30 13.06
N GLN A 339 -207.65 73.42 14.06
CA GLN A 339 -208.71 73.41 15.08
C GLN A 339 -208.67 74.65 15.97
N LEU A 340 -207.48 75.25 16.17
CA LEU A 340 -207.33 76.49 16.93
C LEU A 340 -207.87 77.72 16.19
N HIS A 341 -207.97 77.67 14.86
CA HIS A 341 -208.31 78.83 14.02
C HIS A 341 -209.83 79.10 13.94
N GLU A 342 -210.69 78.08 14.08
CA GLU A 342 -212.16 78.23 14.05
C GLU A 342 -212.74 78.89 15.31
N ALA A 343 -211.98 78.97 16.42
CA ALA A 343 -212.49 79.39 17.73
C ALA A 343 -212.24 80.86 18.12
N PHE A 344 -211.43 81.63 17.37
CA PHE A 344 -210.74 82.80 17.95
C PHE A 344 -210.89 84.18 17.27
N CYS A 345 -211.79 84.36 16.30
CA CYS A 345 -211.96 85.66 15.60
C CYS A 345 -213.36 86.28 15.69
N SER A 346 -213.84 86.47 16.92
CA SER A 346 -214.77 87.56 17.26
C SER A 346 -214.17 88.40 18.40
N ALA A 347 -213.87 89.67 18.10
CA ALA A 347 -213.45 90.75 19.01
C ALA A 347 -212.07 90.70 19.75
N SER A 348 -211.16 91.58 19.28
CA SER A 348 -210.38 92.58 20.05
C SER A 348 -209.10 92.23 20.88
N SER A 349 -207.96 92.72 20.36
CA SER A 349 -206.85 93.49 21.02
C SER A 349 -205.95 92.94 22.17
N LEU A 350 -204.63 92.94 21.88
CA LEU A 350 -203.35 92.99 22.68
C LEU A 350 -203.35 93.50 24.15
N PRO A 351 -202.29 93.31 25.01
CA PRO A 351 -200.85 93.00 24.70
C PRO A 351 -200.00 92.06 25.65
N TYR A 352 -198.79 91.65 25.17
CA TYR A 352 -197.48 91.37 25.84
C TYR A 352 -197.21 90.37 27.02
N GLN A 353 -196.01 89.74 26.96
CA GLN A 353 -195.13 89.12 28.00
C GLN A 353 -195.58 87.77 28.66
N THR A 354 -194.71 86.77 28.90
CA THR A 354 -193.43 86.80 29.68
C THR A 354 -192.49 85.59 29.38
N TYR A 355 -191.16 85.80 29.46
CA TYR A 355 -190.05 84.78 29.44
C TYR A 355 -189.76 84.22 30.87
N PRO A 356 -189.00 83.10 31.10
CA PRO A 356 -187.59 83.27 31.52
C PRO A 356 -186.60 82.10 31.24
N GLU A 357 -185.32 82.34 31.58
CA GLU A 357 -184.11 81.56 31.29
C GLU A 357 -183.55 80.70 32.47
N LEU A 358 -182.44 79.98 32.19
CA LEU A 358 -181.15 80.00 32.94
C LEU A 358 -180.68 78.74 33.73
N ARG A 359 -179.54 78.15 33.33
CA ARG A 359 -178.33 77.96 34.19
C ARG A 359 -177.05 77.58 33.39
N LYS A 360 -175.88 77.76 34.02
CA LYS A 360 -174.49 77.55 33.55
C LYS A 360 -173.72 76.51 34.43
N GLU A 361 -172.44 76.28 34.06
CA GLU A 361 -171.27 75.83 34.89
C GLU A 361 -171.29 74.34 35.34
N GLU A 362 -170.19 73.58 35.55
CA GLU A 362 -168.72 73.63 35.36
C GLU A 362 -168.21 72.14 35.40
N PHE A 363 -167.01 71.70 34.97
CA PHE A 363 -165.70 71.81 35.63
C PHE A 363 -164.56 71.16 34.79
N GLN A 364 -163.29 71.38 35.18
CA GLN A 364 -162.08 70.99 34.44
C GLN A 364 -161.34 69.72 34.96
N GLN A 365 -160.26 69.37 34.25
CA GLN A 365 -159.09 68.55 34.66
C GLN A 365 -159.27 67.03 34.85
N HIS A 366 -158.61 66.24 33.98
CA HIS A 366 -157.98 64.95 34.33
C HIS A 366 -156.89 64.48 33.33
N SER A 367 -156.91 64.88 32.05
CA SER A 367 -155.98 64.35 31.02
C SER A 367 -154.54 64.93 31.00
N LEU A 368 -154.26 66.01 31.76
CA LEU A 368 -152.96 66.70 31.69
C LEU A 368 -151.91 66.11 32.67
N THR A 369 -152.34 65.37 33.69
CA THR A 369 -151.45 64.81 34.73
C THR A 369 -150.78 63.51 34.26
N GLU A 370 -151.52 62.62 33.59
CA GLU A 370 -150.97 61.38 33.03
C GLU A 370 -149.93 61.65 31.94
N LEU A 371 -150.22 62.61 31.04
CA LEU A 371 -149.28 63.05 30.02
C LEU A 371 -148.00 63.64 30.64
N LYS A 372 -148.12 64.39 31.74
CA LYS A 372 -146.98 64.98 32.46
C LYS A 372 -146.15 63.92 33.20
N TYR A 373 -146.79 62.88 33.75
CA TYR A 373 -146.12 61.74 34.37
C TYR A 373 -145.37 60.89 33.33
N LEU A 374 -145.98 60.62 32.17
CA LEU A 374 -145.35 59.89 31.07
C LEU A 374 -144.13 60.63 30.51
N VAL A 375 -144.25 61.95 30.29
CA VAL A 375 -143.14 62.81 29.85
C VAL A 375 -142.03 62.91 30.91
N MET A 376 -142.37 62.95 32.20
CA MET A 376 -141.36 62.89 33.27
C MET A 376 -140.62 61.55 33.31
N SER A 377 -141.34 60.43 33.15
CA SER A 377 -140.75 59.08 33.06
C SER A 377 -139.74 59.01 31.91
N GLN A 378 -140.17 59.35 30.69
CA GLN A 378 -139.31 59.36 29.50
C GLN A 378 -138.11 60.30 29.66
N LYS A 379 -138.27 61.45 30.31
CA LYS A 379 -137.16 62.39 30.58
C LYS A 379 -136.11 61.79 31.54
N THR A 380 -136.52 61.07 32.58
CA THR A 380 -135.59 60.38 33.49
C THR A 380 -134.88 59.18 32.83
N GLU A 381 -135.56 58.48 31.92
CA GLU A 381 -134.98 57.37 31.14
C GLU A 381 -133.90 57.86 30.16
N ILE A 382 -134.17 58.96 29.45
CA ILE A 382 -133.19 59.62 28.57
C ILE A 382 -131.96 60.09 29.38
N GLU A 383 -132.16 60.64 30.59
CA GLU A 383 -131.07 61.07 31.45
C GLU A 383 -130.22 59.89 31.96
N LEU A 384 -130.83 58.75 32.27
CA LEU A 384 -130.15 57.50 32.60
C LEU A 384 -129.31 56.97 31.42
N LEU A 385 -129.87 56.99 30.21
CA LEU A 385 -129.20 56.55 28.98
C LEU A 385 -128.01 57.47 28.62
N GLN A 386 -128.16 58.79 28.75
CA GLN A 386 -127.04 59.73 28.61
C GLN A 386 -125.95 59.52 29.66
N LYS A 387 -126.30 59.12 30.89
CA LYS A 387 -125.34 58.77 31.95
C LYS A 387 -124.62 57.44 31.67
N LYS A 388 -125.28 56.47 31.04
CA LYS A 388 -124.64 55.26 30.49
C LYS A 388 -123.69 55.60 29.33
N LEU A 389 -124.10 56.42 28.36
CA LEU A 389 -123.28 56.84 27.22
C LEU A 389 -122.00 57.58 27.67
N LYS A 390 -122.10 58.44 28.70
CA LYS A 390 -120.92 59.10 29.30
C LYS A 390 -119.99 58.13 30.04
N ARG A 391 -120.47 56.96 30.50
CA ARG A 391 -119.62 55.90 31.07
C ARG A 391 -118.93 55.07 29.99
N THR A 392 -119.64 54.70 28.91
CA THR A 392 -119.05 53.95 27.79
C THR A 392 -118.01 54.77 27.02
N ASN A 393 -118.26 56.07 26.78
CA ASN A 393 -117.25 56.95 26.16
C ASN A 393 -115.98 57.12 27.01
N ARG A 394 -116.08 57.07 28.35
CA ARG A 394 -114.90 57.02 29.23
C ARG A 394 -114.15 55.69 29.14
N SER A 395 -114.86 54.58 28.91
CA SER A 395 -114.23 53.28 28.63
C SER A 395 -113.48 53.29 27.30
N LEU A 396 -114.04 53.92 26.26
CA LEU A 396 -113.43 54.01 24.94
C LEU A 396 -112.16 54.89 24.94
N ALA A 397 -112.19 56.01 25.68
CA ALA A 397 -111.04 56.91 25.84
C ALA A 397 -109.82 56.25 26.51
N ASN A 398 -110.02 55.20 27.32
CA ASN A 398 -108.92 54.47 27.97
C ASN A 398 -108.23 53.45 27.03
N HIS A 399 -108.80 53.13 25.86
CA HIS A 399 -108.20 52.24 24.87
C HIS A 399 -107.45 52.98 23.74
N SER A 400 -107.48 54.32 23.68
CA SER A 400 -106.81 55.09 22.62
C SER A 400 -105.35 55.46 22.90
N LEU A 401 -104.74 54.98 24.00
CA LEU A 401 -103.35 55.27 24.39
C LEU A 401 -102.37 54.10 24.14
N CYS A 402 -102.65 53.23 23.16
CA CYS A 402 -101.70 52.21 22.72
C CYS A 402 -101.67 52.05 21.19
N SER A 403 -101.45 53.16 20.46
CA SER A 403 -101.10 53.12 19.03
C SER A 403 -100.29 54.35 18.63
N ARG A 404 -99.01 54.35 19.02
CA ARG A 404 -97.98 55.25 18.50
C ARG A 404 -96.61 54.64 18.73
N ASP A 405 -96.14 53.89 17.74
CA ASP A 405 -94.74 53.84 17.31
C ASP A 405 -94.66 53.02 16.01
N PHE A 406 -94.96 53.69 14.90
CA PHE A 406 -94.60 53.24 13.56
C PHE A 406 -94.23 54.45 12.71
N LEU A 407 -93.21 54.26 11.87
CA LEU A 407 -92.71 55.16 10.80
C LEU A 407 -91.95 56.41 11.25
N ASP A 408 -90.62 56.30 11.22
CA ASP A 408 -89.87 57.08 10.23
C ASP A 408 -88.92 56.14 9.45
N CYS A 409 -88.60 56.48 8.20
CA CYS A 409 -88.09 55.52 7.22
C CYS A 409 -86.89 56.07 6.42
N ILE A 410 -85.92 55.20 6.15
CA ILE A 410 -84.85 55.35 5.15
C ILE A 410 -83.77 56.42 5.48
N SER A 411 -82.67 55.98 6.13
CA SER A 411 -81.32 56.31 5.66
C SER A 411 -80.20 55.43 6.25
N THR A 412 -79.23 55.10 5.39
CA THR A 412 -77.90 54.49 5.69
C THR A 412 -77.81 52.99 6.09
N ARG A 413 -77.67 52.16 5.04
CA ARG A 413 -76.52 51.25 4.83
C ARG A 413 -76.32 50.04 5.78
N ALA A 414 -76.99 48.95 5.43
CA ALA A 414 -76.45 47.58 5.28
C ALA A 414 -75.45 47.05 6.32
N GLY A 415 -75.92 46.09 7.14
CA GLY A 415 -75.09 45.35 8.09
C GLY A 415 -74.00 44.48 7.44
N LYS A 416 -72.91 44.25 8.19
CA LYS A 416 -71.82 43.33 7.82
C LYS A 416 -71.56 42.29 8.91
N LYS A 417 -71.95 41.05 8.64
CA LYS A 417 -71.18 39.85 9.04
C LYS A 417 -71.27 38.83 7.90
N TYR A 418 -70.14 38.49 7.29
CA TYR A 418 -69.62 37.11 7.13
C TYR A 418 -68.31 37.10 6.33
N LYS A 419 -67.55 35.99 6.46
CA LYS A 419 -66.15 35.85 6.02
C LYS A 419 -66.04 35.31 4.58
N LYS A 420 -65.21 35.92 3.74
CA LYS A 420 -63.97 35.33 3.13
C LYS A 420 -63.30 36.32 2.16
N PRO A 421 -61.96 36.27 1.98
CA PRO A 421 -61.23 37.13 1.06
C PRO A 421 -60.99 36.48 -0.32
N PRO A 422 -60.90 37.28 -1.40
CA PRO A 422 -60.23 36.88 -2.63
C PRO A 422 -58.97 37.71 -2.93
N VAL A 423 -57.89 37.00 -3.28
CA VAL A 423 -56.89 37.26 -4.33
C VAL A 423 -56.45 38.71 -4.62
N LYS A 424 -55.14 38.98 -4.45
CA LYS A 424 -54.46 40.17 -4.99
C LYS A 424 -54.07 39.99 -6.47
N ARG A 425 -54.52 40.91 -7.34
CA ARG A 425 -53.90 41.39 -8.59
C ARG A 425 -54.56 42.76 -8.88
N SER A 426 -53.89 43.86 -9.23
CA SER A 426 -52.48 44.11 -9.53
C SER A 426 -52.10 45.58 -9.25
N ARG A 427 -50.80 45.86 -9.09
CA ARG A 427 -50.05 47.08 -9.50
C ARG A 427 -50.68 48.49 -9.30
N SER A 428 -50.10 49.25 -8.38
CA SER A 428 -49.74 50.67 -8.61
C SER A 428 -48.50 51.04 -7.79
N LEU A 429 -47.92 52.23 -8.02
CA LEU A 429 -46.53 52.58 -7.74
C LEU A 429 -46.33 53.41 -6.45
N SER A 430 -45.12 53.31 -5.87
CA SER A 430 -44.40 54.11 -4.85
C SER A 430 -44.75 55.62 -4.68
N PRO A 431 -44.24 56.32 -3.62
CA PRO A 431 -43.92 55.91 -2.23
C PRO A 431 -44.22 57.02 -1.15
N LYS A 432 -43.74 56.83 0.11
CA LYS A 432 -43.76 57.76 1.29
C LYS A 432 -45.15 57.96 1.94
N SER A 433 -45.33 58.29 3.23
CA SER A 433 -44.54 58.31 4.49
C SER A 433 -45.55 58.73 5.60
N PHE A 434 -45.63 58.15 6.81
CA PHE A 434 -44.78 58.44 7.98
C PHE A 434 -45.24 57.62 9.21
N LEU A 435 -44.33 57.50 10.21
CA LEU A 435 -44.58 57.24 11.64
C LEU A 435 -45.71 56.26 12.04
N LYS A 436 -45.36 54.97 12.07
CA LYS A 436 -45.53 54.15 13.28
C LYS A 436 -44.46 53.06 13.26
N GLU A 437 -43.76 52.85 14.37
CA GLU A 437 -42.76 51.77 14.46
C GLU A 437 -43.43 50.44 14.12
N SER A 438 -43.06 49.84 12.99
CA SER A 438 -43.61 48.55 12.58
C SER A 438 -43.28 47.49 13.62
N GLU A 439 -44.18 46.53 13.79
CA GLU A 439 -43.96 45.33 14.59
C GLU A 439 -42.70 44.56 14.12
N GLU A 440 -42.32 44.74 12.86
CA GLU A 440 -41.07 44.27 12.26
C GLU A 440 -39.83 44.91 12.89
N LEU A 441 -39.85 46.21 13.23
CA LEU A 441 -38.74 46.90 13.89
C LEU A 441 -38.50 46.35 15.30
N LYS A 442 -39.58 45.99 16.01
CA LYS A 442 -39.49 45.34 17.33
C LYS A 442 -38.95 43.92 17.23
N LYS A 443 -39.38 43.14 16.23
CA LYS A 443 -38.83 41.80 15.92
C LYS A 443 -37.35 41.89 15.54
N LEU A 444 -36.96 42.91 14.78
CA LEU A 444 -35.58 43.19 14.38
C LEU A 444 -34.71 43.53 15.60
N LYS A 445 -35.16 44.43 16.48
CA LYS A 445 -34.45 44.76 17.74
C LYS A 445 -34.24 43.55 18.66
N ILE A 446 -35.21 42.63 18.71
CA ILE A 446 -35.10 41.37 19.44
C ILE A 446 -34.11 40.41 18.75
N ALA A 447 -34.08 40.38 17.42
CA ALA A 447 -33.11 39.60 16.66
C ALA A 447 -31.67 40.15 16.82
N GLU A 448 -31.47 41.47 16.75
CA GLU A 448 -30.20 42.15 17.05
C GLU A 448 -29.71 41.84 18.47
N GLY A 449 -30.59 41.89 19.47
CA GLY A 449 -30.25 41.49 20.84
C GLY A 449 -29.83 40.01 20.96
N LYS A 450 -30.47 39.11 20.21
CA LYS A 450 -30.07 37.69 20.13
C LYS A 450 -28.72 37.53 19.42
N ILE A 451 -28.48 38.24 18.32
CA ILE A 451 -27.21 38.22 17.58
C ILE A 451 -26.08 38.73 18.50
N SER A 452 -26.25 39.87 19.16
CA SER A 452 -25.25 40.41 20.10
C SER A 452 -24.94 39.45 21.27
N ASN A 453 -25.94 38.73 21.79
CA ASN A 453 -25.73 37.72 22.82
C ASN A 453 -25.00 36.47 22.28
N LEU A 454 -25.27 36.06 21.03
CA LEU A 454 -24.54 34.98 20.37
C LEU A 454 -23.10 35.38 20.04
N GLU A 455 -22.86 36.63 19.63
CA GLU A 455 -21.52 37.19 19.40
C GLU A 455 -20.68 37.21 20.68
N LYS A 456 -21.25 37.65 21.82
CA LYS A 456 -20.61 37.57 23.14
C LYS A 456 -20.32 36.13 23.54
N THR A 457 -21.24 35.21 23.29
CA THR A 457 -21.05 33.78 23.57
C THR A 457 -19.93 33.19 22.71
N LEU A 458 -19.83 33.59 21.44
CA LEU A 458 -18.76 33.19 20.53
C LEU A 458 -17.42 33.75 20.98
N GLN A 459 -17.34 35.01 21.40
CA GLN A 459 -16.12 35.61 21.96
C GLN A 459 -15.63 34.86 23.21
N LEU A 460 -16.53 34.52 24.14
CA LEU A 460 -16.19 33.71 25.32
C LEU A 460 -15.68 32.31 24.92
N LYS A 461 -16.28 31.68 23.91
CA LYS A 461 -15.83 30.37 23.40
C LYS A 461 -14.50 30.44 22.65
N ILE A 462 -14.17 31.56 22.01
CA ILE A 462 -12.85 31.81 21.43
C ILE A 462 -11.81 31.96 22.54
N GLN A 463 -12.10 32.75 23.58
CA GLN A 463 -11.22 32.91 24.74
C GLN A 463 -10.96 31.58 25.46
N GLU A 464 -12.00 30.78 25.72
CA GLU A 464 -11.88 29.43 26.29
C GLU A 464 -11.00 28.52 25.41
N ASN A 465 -11.11 28.61 24.08
CA ASN A 465 -10.26 27.86 23.16
C ASN A 465 -8.79 28.29 23.25
N ASP A 466 -8.52 29.59 23.35
CA ASP A 466 -7.16 30.12 23.47
C ASP A 466 -6.54 29.82 24.85
N GLU A 467 -7.32 29.82 25.93
CA GLU A 467 -6.89 29.34 27.24
C GLU A 467 -6.55 27.84 27.20
N LEU A 468 -7.37 27.01 26.53
CA LEU A 468 -7.08 25.59 26.31
C LEU A 468 -5.81 25.39 25.46
N ARG A 469 -5.58 26.19 24.40
CA ARG A 469 -4.34 26.17 23.60
C ARG A 469 -3.13 26.54 24.45
N GLN A 470 -3.22 27.58 25.27
CA GLN A 470 -2.17 27.97 26.20
C GLN A 470 -1.88 26.88 27.23
N ALA A 471 -2.91 26.23 27.78
CA ALA A 471 -2.77 25.09 28.69
C ALA A 471 -2.08 23.90 27.99
N HIS A 472 -2.42 23.63 26.72
CA HIS A 472 -1.78 22.59 25.92
C HIS A 472 -0.30 22.88 25.64
N GLU A 473 0.06 24.13 25.30
CA GLU A 473 1.46 24.53 25.12
C GLU A 473 2.24 24.51 26.44
N LYS A 474 1.63 24.92 27.58
CA LYS A 474 2.22 24.75 28.92
C LYS A 474 2.48 23.25 29.23
N ARG A 475 1.52 22.36 28.94
CA ARG A 475 1.67 20.91 29.11
C ARG A 475 2.76 20.33 28.20
N LYS A 476 2.85 20.78 26.96
CA LYS A 476 3.87 20.40 25.98
C LYS A 476 5.28 20.84 26.41
N LYS A 477 5.45 22.09 26.88
CA LYS A 477 6.70 22.58 27.48
C LYS A 477 7.11 21.77 28.72
N ARG A 478 6.16 21.45 29.61
CA ARG A 478 6.41 20.57 30.77
C ARG A 478 6.82 19.17 30.35
N LEU A 479 6.20 18.59 29.31
CA LEU A 479 6.57 17.28 28.77
C LEU A 479 7.97 17.28 28.14
N GLN A 480 8.31 18.31 27.35
CA GLN A 480 9.65 18.49 26.80
C GLN A 480 10.70 18.60 27.91
N THR A 481 10.43 19.41 28.94
CA THR A 481 11.31 19.55 30.11
C THR A 481 11.47 18.21 30.85
N LEU A 482 10.39 17.46 31.06
CA LEU A 482 10.44 16.14 31.69
C LEU A 482 11.22 15.12 30.84
N GLN A 483 11.10 15.17 29.51
CA GLN A 483 11.88 14.33 28.59
C GLN A 483 13.36 14.69 28.59
N ILE A 484 13.72 15.98 28.69
CA ILE A 484 15.10 16.44 28.84
C ILE A 484 15.65 15.97 30.19
N ASN A 485 14.92 16.17 31.29
CA ASN A 485 15.32 15.73 32.63
C ASN A 485 15.47 14.20 32.69
N TYR A 486 14.56 13.45 32.07
CA TYR A 486 14.67 11.99 31.96
C TYR A 486 15.90 11.56 31.15
N ARG A 487 16.26 12.26 30.07
CA ARG A 487 17.51 12.01 29.34
C ARG A 487 18.74 12.35 30.20
N ALA A 488 18.73 13.46 30.93
CA ALA A 488 19.81 13.84 31.82
C ALA A 488 20.01 12.80 32.94
N VAL A 489 18.94 12.42 33.65
CA VAL A 489 18.97 11.38 34.69
C VAL A 489 19.38 10.02 34.10
N LYS A 490 18.91 9.67 32.90
CA LYS A 490 19.33 8.44 32.22
C LYS A 490 20.83 8.48 31.85
N ASN A 491 21.35 9.62 31.44
CA ASN A 491 22.77 9.78 31.13
C ASN A 491 23.62 9.72 32.42
N GLN A 492 23.19 10.36 33.51
CA GLN A 492 23.83 10.25 34.82
C GLN A 492 23.82 8.80 35.34
N LEU A 493 22.70 8.09 35.21
CA LEU A 493 22.62 6.64 35.50
C LEU A 493 23.59 5.85 34.63
N LYS A 494 23.69 6.17 33.34
CA LYS A 494 24.61 5.51 32.41
C LYS A 494 26.08 5.81 32.70
N GLU A 495 26.42 7.02 33.14
CA GLU A 495 27.76 7.40 33.60
C GLU A 495 28.13 6.67 34.90
N LEU A 496 27.19 6.58 35.85
CA LEU A 496 27.34 5.77 37.07
C LEU A 496 27.48 4.27 36.74
N GLU A 497 26.73 3.76 35.75
CA GLU A 497 26.72 2.35 35.34
C GLU A 497 27.96 1.97 34.49
N GLU A 498 28.44 2.87 33.63
CA GLU A 498 29.73 2.72 32.91
C GLU A 498 30.93 2.76 33.87
N GLY A 499 30.78 3.40 35.04
CA GLY A 499 31.75 3.33 36.14
C GLY A 499 31.95 1.94 36.77
N TYR A 500 31.03 0.99 36.56
CA TYR A 500 31.12 -0.39 37.08
C TYR A 500 31.44 -1.45 35.99
N GLY A 501 31.86 -1.01 34.79
CA GLY A 501 31.77 -1.80 33.57
C GLY A 501 33.04 -2.50 33.02
N LYS A 502 34.15 -2.66 33.76
CA LYS A 502 35.33 -3.44 33.29
C LYS A 502 36.11 -4.17 34.40
N PRO A 503 36.46 -5.45 34.22
CA PRO A 503 37.49 -6.13 35.02
C PRO A 503 38.88 -5.89 34.39
N GLY A 504 39.82 -5.31 35.13
CA GLY A 504 41.20 -5.12 34.66
C GLY A 504 42.01 -4.09 35.44
N ASN A 505 42.71 -4.57 36.49
CA ASN A 505 43.85 -3.96 37.18
C ASN A 505 44.04 -2.43 37.09
N ASN A 506 43.59 -1.71 38.12
CA ASN A 506 44.43 -0.70 38.75
C ASN A 506 44.08 -0.56 40.24
N LYS A 507 45.09 -0.39 41.09
CA LYS A 507 44.92 -0.22 42.53
C LYS A 507 44.51 1.24 42.83
N ASN A 508 43.52 1.41 43.71
CA ASN A 508 43.23 2.56 44.61
C ASN A 508 41.80 3.13 44.50
N GLY A 509 40.97 2.84 45.51
CA GLY A 509 39.75 3.58 45.86
C GLY A 509 38.46 3.15 45.13
N LYS A 510 37.39 2.71 45.80
CA LYS A 510 37.15 2.44 47.23
C LYS A 510 36.42 1.11 47.38
N GLU A 511 36.77 0.32 48.39
CA GLU A 511 36.00 -0.87 48.73
C GLU A 511 34.58 -0.52 49.17
N ARG A 512 33.64 -1.40 48.82
CA ARG A 512 32.35 -1.48 49.50
C ARG A 512 32.63 -2.19 50.82
N SER A 513 32.53 -1.48 51.93
CA SER A 513 32.96 -1.96 53.25
C SER A 513 32.41 -3.35 53.58
N ASP A 514 33.31 -4.21 54.07
CA ASP A 514 33.05 -5.57 54.51
C ASP A 514 31.88 -5.61 55.55
N PRO A 515 30.91 -6.55 55.43
CA PRO A 515 29.73 -6.59 56.31
C PRO A 515 30.00 -6.64 57.82
N GLN A 516 31.22 -6.91 58.29
CA GLN A 516 31.58 -6.85 59.70
C GLN A 516 31.76 -5.40 60.20
N HIS A 517 32.13 -4.46 59.34
CA HIS A 517 32.33 -3.05 59.70
C HIS A 517 31.03 -2.28 59.95
N LEU A 518 29.89 -2.74 59.41
CA LEU A 518 28.55 -2.17 59.69
C LEU A 518 28.06 -2.37 61.13
N ARG A 519 28.83 -3.03 62.00
CA ARG A 519 28.50 -3.19 63.43
C ARG A 519 28.99 -2.04 64.33
N HIS A 520 29.74 -1.08 63.80
CA HIS A 520 30.36 0.00 64.58
C HIS A 520 29.95 1.43 64.16
N GLU A 521 29.07 1.58 63.16
CA GLU A 521 28.38 2.85 62.94
C GLU A 521 27.29 2.99 64.01
N ASN A 522 27.29 4.12 64.75
CA ASN A 522 26.41 4.39 65.88
C ASN A 522 24.96 4.02 65.53
N SER A 523 24.48 2.91 66.09
CA SER A 523 23.14 2.38 65.75
C SER A 523 22.06 3.42 66.06
N ASP A 524 22.23 4.18 67.14
CA ASP A 524 21.35 5.28 67.53
C ASP A 524 21.34 6.43 66.52
N ALA A 525 22.42 6.69 65.78
CA ALA A 525 22.42 7.69 64.72
C ALA A 525 21.57 7.22 63.53
N VAL A 526 21.71 5.97 63.10
CA VAL A 526 20.90 5.38 62.03
C VAL A 526 19.43 5.24 62.47
N TRP A 527 19.16 4.89 63.72
CA TRP A 527 17.80 4.87 64.28
C TRP A 527 17.20 6.27 64.42
N ASN A 528 18.00 7.30 64.73
CA ASN A 528 17.55 8.70 64.75
C ASN A 528 17.28 9.24 63.34
N GLU A 529 18.13 8.96 62.35
CA GLU A 529 17.87 9.23 60.93
C GLU A 529 16.57 8.54 60.48
N LEU A 530 16.40 7.26 60.80
CA LEU A 530 15.19 6.51 60.43
C LEU A 530 13.94 7.00 61.18
N ALA A 531 14.07 7.40 62.45
CA ALA A 531 12.99 8.03 63.21
C ALA A 531 12.66 9.43 62.68
N TYR A 532 13.66 10.19 62.24
CA TYR A 532 13.52 11.48 61.57
C TYR A 532 12.74 11.32 60.26
N PHE A 533 13.20 10.46 59.34
CA PHE A 533 12.48 10.18 58.10
C PHE A 533 11.08 9.58 58.32
N LYS A 534 10.89 8.76 59.36
CA LYS A 534 9.56 8.23 59.72
C LYS A 534 8.65 9.32 60.28
N LYS A 535 9.18 10.28 61.05
CA LYS A 535 8.45 11.46 61.56
C LYS A 535 8.14 12.44 60.43
N GLU A 536 9.07 12.67 59.51
CA GLU A 536 8.91 13.54 58.34
C GLU A 536 7.95 12.93 57.32
N HIS A 537 8.03 11.63 57.03
CA HIS A 537 7.03 10.93 56.23
C HIS A 537 5.64 10.96 56.89
N LYS A 538 5.55 10.86 58.22
CA LYS A 538 4.27 10.99 58.95
C LYS A 538 3.75 12.44 58.93
N LYS A 539 4.63 13.44 58.99
CA LYS A 539 4.31 14.87 58.81
C LYS A 539 3.80 15.14 57.40
N LEU A 540 4.51 14.69 56.36
CA LEU A 540 4.11 14.76 54.96
C LEU A 540 2.79 14.01 54.70
N LEU A 541 2.53 12.89 55.38
CA LEU A 541 1.25 12.19 55.25
C LEU A 541 0.10 12.98 55.87
N ILE A 542 0.32 13.62 57.03
CA ILE A 542 -0.65 14.53 57.66
C ILE A 542 -0.87 15.76 56.76
N GLU A 543 0.19 16.38 56.26
CA GLU A 543 0.17 17.54 55.37
C GLU A 543 -0.53 17.21 54.04
N ASN A 544 -0.25 16.05 53.44
CA ASN A 544 -0.94 15.57 52.24
C ASN A 544 -2.43 15.29 52.49
N THR A 545 -2.81 14.74 53.66
CA THR A 545 -4.23 14.60 54.03
C THR A 545 -4.92 15.93 54.34
N TYR A 546 -4.20 16.93 54.85
CA TYR A 546 -4.69 18.29 55.04
C TYR A 546 -4.88 19.00 53.69
N THR A 547 -3.89 18.93 52.79
CA THR A 547 -4.01 19.53 51.44
C THR A 547 -5.08 18.83 50.62
N PHE A 548 -5.21 17.50 50.70
CA PHE A 548 -6.27 16.75 50.02
C PHE A 548 -7.67 17.15 50.54
N ARG A 549 -7.83 17.31 51.86
CA ARG A 549 -9.07 17.81 52.47
C ARG A 549 -9.37 19.27 52.12
N ASN A 550 -8.34 20.10 51.99
CA ASN A 550 -8.48 21.51 51.59
C ASN A 550 -8.77 21.69 50.08
N THR A 551 -8.48 20.70 49.23
CA THR A 551 -8.80 20.77 47.79
C THR A 551 -10.25 20.41 47.43
N GLU A 552 -11.05 19.84 48.34
CA GLU A 552 -12.46 19.51 48.08
C GLU A 552 -13.47 20.55 48.59
N PHE A 553 -13.03 21.62 49.27
CA PHE A 553 -13.87 22.76 49.69
C PHE A 553 -13.27 24.12 49.28
N GLY A 554 -12.96 24.27 47.99
CA GLY A 554 -12.52 25.53 47.41
C GLY A 554 -13.67 26.47 47.06
N GLY A 555 -14.25 27.17 48.04
CA GLY A 555 -15.32 28.14 47.79
C GLY A 555 -15.60 29.12 48.93
N GLY A 556 -15.12 30.35 48.78
CA GLY A 556 -15.62 31.52 49.53
C GLY A 556 -14.70 32.06 50.64
N THR A 557 -14.35 33.34 50.49
CA THR A 557 -14.02 34.33 51.56
C THR A 557 -13.03 33.94 52.66
N GLY A 558 -11.87 34.58 52.67
CA GLY A 558 -11.03 34.67 53.87
C GLY A 558 -11.40 35.87 54.75
N SER A 559 -11.14 35.76 56.05
CA SER A 559 -10.75 36.81 57.01
C SER A 559 -10.52 36.12 58.36
N ASP A 560 -9.37 36.40 59.00
CA ASP A 560 -9.19 36.46 60.47
C ASP A 560 -9.51 35.20 61.33
N GLU A 561 -9.13 35.11 62.60
CA GLU A 561 -7.80 35.31 63.20
C GLU A 561 -7.68 34.33 64.41
N LYS A 562 -6.47 34.12 64.93
CA LYS A 562 -6.13 33.81 66.34
C LYS A 562 -7.08 32.98 67.26
N VAL A 563 -6.46 31.96 67.87
CA VAL A 563 -6.62 31.54 69.29
C VAL A 563 -7.91 30.80 69.67
N LEU A 564 -7.76 29.51 70.00
CA LEU A 564 -7.97 29.03 71.38
C LEU A 564 -7.32 27.64 71.62
N HIS A 565 -6.62 27.53 72.74
CA HIS A 565 -6.11 26.29 73.33
C HIS A 565 -7.03 25.91 74.51
N LYS A 566 -7.06 24.62 74.90
CA LYS A 566 -7.89 24.04 75.99
C LYS A 566 -9.39 23.89 75.59
N LEU A 567 -10.18 22.96 76.14
CA LEU A 567 -9.98 22.00 77.23
C LEU A 567 -10.18 20.54 76.78
N GLY A 568 -9.79 19.59 77.64
CA GLY A 568 -10.42 18.25 77.70
C GLY A 568 -11.40 18.18 78.88
N GLU A 569 -12.18 17.10 78.94
CA GLU A 569 -13.10 16.71 80.03
C GLU A 569 -14.29 17.66 80.27
N GLU A 570 -15.50 17.22 79.89
CA GLU A 570 -16.52 16.75 80.86
C GLU A 570 -17.70 16.06 80.14
N ASP A 571 -18.70 15.62 80.91
CA ASP A 571 -19.41 14.34 80.74
C ASP A 571 -20.87 14.42 80.21
N GLU A 572 -21.42 13.23 79.95
CA GLU A 572 -22.85 12.84 79.85
C GLU A 572 -23.84 13.58 78.92
N VAL A 573 -24.61 12.80 78.15
CA VAL A 573 -26.06 12.52 78.40
C VAL A 573 -26.65 11.65 77.26
N ASN A 574 -27.15 10.45 77.63
CA ASN A 574 -28.17 9.59 76.97
C ASN A 574 -28.01 9.21 75.45
N HIS A 575 -28.26 7.98 74.98
CA HIS A 575 -29.41 7.10 75.22
C HIS A 575 -29.12 5.59 75.12
N SER A 576 -30.14 4.78 75.44
CA SER A 576 -30.14 3.34 75.74
C SER A 576 -29.82 2.32 74.62
N THR A 577 -29.44 1.12 75.08
CA THR A 577 -29.34 -0.24 74.48
C THR A 577 -30.26 -0.60 73.28
N PRO A 578 -29.88 -1.59 72.40
CA PRO A 578 -29.40 -2.92 72.82
C PRO A 578 -28.24 -3.61 72.06
N LYS A 579 -27.40 -4.29 72.87
CA LYS A 579 -26.45 -5.34 72.46
C LYS A 579 -27.18 -6.57 71.88
N LYS A 580 -27.45 -6.61 70.57
CA LYS A 580 -27.77 -7.88 69.86
C LYS A 580 -27.12 -8.07 68.48
N ASN A 581 -26.71 -7.00 67.79
CA ASN A 581 -26.14 -7.10 66.43
C ASN A 581 -24.62 -7.37 66.38
N VAL A 582 -23.85 -7.17 67.46
CA VAL A 582 -22.37 -7.13 67.39
C VAL A 582 -21.76 -8.44 66.89
N LYS A 583 -22.30 -9.60 67.30
CA LYS A 583 -21.84 -10.90 66.78
C LYS A 583 -22.20 -11.08 65.30
N GLU A 584 -23.39 -10.69 64.87
CA GLU A 584 -23.83 -10.81 63.48
C GLU A 584 -23.06 -9.85 62.55
N ILE A 585 -22.87 -8.59 62.96
CA ILE A 585 -22.00 -7.63 62.27
C ILE A 585 -20.56 -8.16 62.21
N SER A 586 -20.03 -8.76 63.30
CA SER A 586 -18.69 -9.36 63.27
C SER A 586 -18.60 -10.55 62.31
N ALA A 587 -19.60 -11.43 62.26
CA ALA A 587 -19.65 -12.57 61.35
C ALA A 587 -19.79 -12.13 59.88
N GLN A 588 -20.64 -11.13 59.62
CA GLN A 588 -20.82 -10.53 58.30
C GLN A 588 -19.56 -9.75 57.85
N THR A 589 -18.85 -9.13 58.79
CA THR A 589 -17.54 -8.50 58.54
C THR A 589 -16.47 -9.54 58.25
N LEU A 590 -16.39 -10.64 59.01
CA LEU A 590 -15.47 -11.76 58.75
C LEU A 590 -15.78 -12.43 57.41
N GLN A 591 -17.05 -12.65 57.06
CA GLN A 591 -17.45 -13.18 55.74
C GLN A 591 -17.00 -12.23 54.61
N LYS A 592 -17.11 -10.92 54.82
CA LYS A 592 -16.64 -9.90 53.86
C LYS A 592 -15.12 -9.86 53.77
N ILE A 593 -14.40 -10.03 54.89
CA ILE A 593 -12.94 -10.21 54.92
C ILE A 593 -12.55 -11.45 54.12
N SER A 594 -13.15 -12.62 54.35
CA SER A 594 -12.85 -13.84 53.58
C SER A 594 -13.30 -13.79 52.12
N GLN A 595 -14.23 -12.90 51.74
CA GLN A 595 -14.48 -12.57 50.33
C GLN A 595 -13.37 -11.67 49.75
N LEU A 596 -12.89 -10.68 50.50
CA LEU A 596 -11.78 -9.82 50.09
C LEU A 596 -10.45 -10.60 49.99
N GLU A 597 -10.14 -11.47 50.93
CA GLU A 597 -8.98 -12.37 50.90
C GLU A 597 -8.99 -13.25 49.65
N ARG A 598 -10.13 -13.85 49.30
CA ARG A 598 -10.27 -14.62 48.05
C ARG A 598 -10.07 -13.76 46.81
N ARG A 599 -10.55 -12.51 46.80
CA ARG A 599 -10.31 -11.56 45.69
C ARG A 599 -8.84 -11.14 45.61
N ILE A 600 -8.18 -10.88 46.73
CA ILE A 600 -6.74 -10.58 46.80
C ILE A 600 -5.93 -11.77 46.27
N MET A 601 -6.24 -13.00 46.68
CA MET A 601 -5.59 -14.21 46.18
C MET A 601 -5.78 -14.44 44.67
N VAL A 602 -6.90 -14.00 44.08
CA VAL A 602 -7.09 -13.99 42.63
C VAL A 602 -6.22 -12.91 41.97
N PHE A 603 -6.26 -11.67 42.47
CA PHE A 603 -5.42 -10.57 41.97
C PHE A 603 -3.92 -10.84 42.11
N GLU A 604 -3.47 -11.56 43.14
CA GLU A 604 -2.09 -12.01 43.28
C GLU A 604 -1.69 -13.04 42.21
N LYS A 605 -2.59 -13.98 41.89
CA LYS A 605 -2.36 -14.95 40.81
C LYS A 605 -2.31 -14.25 39.45
N GLU A 606 -3.17 -13.27 39.22
CA GLU A 606 -3.15 -12.42 38.02
C GLU A 606 -1.90 -11.54 37.96
N SER A 607 -1.47 -10.96 39.08
CA SER A 607 -0.22 -10.18 39.20
C SER A 607 1.00 -11.05 38.91
N LYS A 608 1.04 -12.30 39.38
CA LYS A 608 2.10 -13.27 39.06
C LYS A 608 2.15 -13.58 37.55
N LYS A 609 1.01 -13.87 36.92
CA LYS A 609 0.90 -14.06 35.46
C LYS A 609 1.34 -12.81 34.67
N LEU A 610 0.94 -11.62 35.11
CA LEU A 610 1.35 -10.34 34.49
C LEU A 610 2.86 -10.10 34.62
N LYS A 611 3.48 -10.44 35.76
CA LYS A 611 4.94 -10.39 35.95
C LYS A 611 5.68 -11.35 35.03
N GLU A 612 5.17 -12.56 34.83
CA GLU A 612 5.73 -13.54 33.89
C GLU A 612 5.63 -13.07 32.43
N MET A 613 4.46 -12.59 32.00
CA MET A 613 4.29 -12.00 30.66
C MET A 613 5.19 -10.77 30.47
N ASN A 614 5.33 -9.91 31.49
CA ASN A 614 6.23 -8.76 31.41
C ASN A 614 7.71 -9.18 31.34
N LYS A 615 8.12 -10.27 32.01
CA LYS A 615 9.46 -10.87 31.87
C LYS A 615 9.70 -11.37 30.45
N GLY A 616 8.69 -12.00 29.82
CA GLY A 616 8.72 -12.37 28.40
C GLY A 616 8.89 -11.15 27.50
N LEU A 617 8.02 -10.14 27.64
CA LEU A 617 8.07 -8.91 26.85
C LEU A 617 9.39 -8.13 27.01
N VAL A 618 10.01 -8.15 28.19
CA VAL A 618 11.35 -7.56 28.40
C VAL A 618 12.43 -8.34 27.64
N LYS A 619 12.35 -9.68 27.60
CA LYS A 619 13.26 -10.52 26.80
C LYS A 619 13.09 -10.23 25.31
N ASP A 620 11.86 -10.30 24.80
CA ASP A 620 11.55 -10.01 23.39
C ASP A 620 11.99 -8.60 22.98
N LYS A 621 11.80 -7.61 23.87
CA LYS A 621 12.30 -6.23 23.67
C LYS A 621 13.82 -6.18 23.57
N SER A 622 14.56 -6.95 24.38
CA SER A 622 16.03 -7.00 24.31
C SER A 622 16.52 -7.67 23.02
N GLU A 623 15.86 -8.74 22.57
CA GLU A 623 16.16 -9.42 21.30
C GLU A 623 15.86 -8.51 20.09
N LEU A 624 14.72 -7.80 20.12
CA LEU A 624 14.38 -6.79 19.11
C LEU A 624 15.35 -5.61 19.10
N GLN A 625 15.85 -5.16 20.26
CA GLN A 625 16.89 -4.12 20.32
C GLN A 625 18.22 -4.61 19.74
N GLN A 626 18.60 -5.87 19.96
CA GLN A 626 19.80 -6.46 19.37
C GLN A 626 19.68 -6.61 17.84
N LEU A 627 18.53 -7.10 17.35
CA LEU A 627 18.23 -7.17 15.92
C LEU A 627 18.22 -5.77 15.27
N LEU A 628 17.61 -4.77 15.92
CA LEU A 628 17.61 -3.40 15.43
C LEU A 628 19.03 -2.85 15.31
N LYS A 629 19.89 -3.04 16.33
CA LYS A 629 21.30 -2.61 16.31
C LYS A 629 22.11 -3.31 15.19
N LYS A 630 21.81 -4.58 14.90
CA LYS A 630 22.42 -5.30 13.77
C LYS A 630 21.95 -4.75 12.43
N HIS A 631 20.67 -4.40 12.30
CA HIS A 631 20.13 -3.79 11.09
C HIS A 631 20.59 -2.35 10.86
N THR A 632 20.80 -1.53 11.91
CA THR A 632 21.34 -0.17 11.77
C THR A 632 22.80 -0.19 11.33
N GLY A 633 23.65 -1.03 11.96
CA GLY A 633 25.06 -1.17 11.52
C GLY A 633 25.16 -1.61 10.05
N ALA A 634 24.38 -2.63 9.65
CA ALA A 634 24.33 -3.07 8.25
C ALA A 634 23.68 -2.03 7.29
N ALA A 635 22.99 -1.00 7.78
CA ALA A 635 22.52 0.11 6.96
C ALA A 635 23.61 1.19 6.84
N GLU A 636 24.29 1.53 7.94
CA GLU A 636 25.43 2.46 7.98
C GLU A 636 26.59 1.98 7.09
N ASP A 637 26.88 0.68 7.05
CA ASP A 637 27.93 0.13 6.19
C ASP A 637 27.55 0.21 4.70
N ARG A 638 26.28 -0.06 4.36
CA ARG A 638 25.76 0.15 3.00
C ARG A 638 25.74 1.63 2.61
N GLU A 639 25.53 2.54 3.56
CA GLU A 639 25.59 3.98 3.31
C GLU A 639 27.02 4.43 2.98
N LYS A 640 28.04 3.87 3.67
CA LYS A 640 29.46 4.08 3.34
C LYS A 640 29.79 3.54 1.95
N GLU A 641 29.36 2.32 1.62
CA GLU A 641 29.53 1.73 0.28
C GLU A 641 28.87 2.58 -0.82
N LEU A 642 27.63 3.04 -0.60
CA LEU A 642 26.92 3.91 -1.53
C LEU A 642 27.62 5.27 -1.69
N LYS A 643 28.19 5.84 -0.63
CA LYS A 643 28.95 7.09 -0.69
C LYS A 643 30.20 6.94 -1.58
N ILE A 644 30.95 5.85 -1.40
CA ILE A 644 32.11 5.51 -2.25
C ILE A 644 31.70 5.29 -3.71
N LEU A 645 30.58 4.60 -3.95
CA LEU A 645 30.05 4.39 -5.30
C LEU A 645 29.60 5.70 -5.97
N VAL A 646 28.97 6.61 -5.22
CA VAL A 646 28.57 7.94 -5.74
C VAL A 646 29.81 8.76 -6.13
N GLU A 647 30.85 8.76 -5.30
CA GLU A 647 32.11 9.46 -5.59
C GLU A 647 32.74 8.93 -6.89
N LYS A 648 32.89 7.60 -7.02
CA LYS A 648 33.34 6.93 -8.26
C LYS A 648 32.46 7.27 -9.48
N ILE A 649 31.14 7.37 -9.32
CA ILE A 649 30.22 7.79 -10.39
C ILE A 649 30.44 9.25 -10.78
N THR A 650 30.76 10.15 -9.84
CA THR A 650 31.07 11.56 -10.18
C THR A 650 32.40 11.70 -10.91
N GLU A 651 33.39 10.87 -10.57
CA GLU A 651 34.67 10.82 -11.29
C GLU A 651 34.50 10.27 -12.71
N ALA A 652 33.83 9.13 -12.86
CA ALA A 652 33.49 8.56 -14.17
C ALA A 652 32.67 9.52 -15.06
N LYS A 653 31.84 10.40 -14.48
CA LYS A 653 31.17 11.48 -15.22
C LYS A 653 32.13 12.55 -15.73
N LYS A 654 33.11 12.98 -14.91
CA LYS A 654 34.16 13.93 -15.35
C LYS A 654 34.95 13.33 -16.52
N ASP A 655 35.32 12.06 -16.43
CA ASP A 655 36.10 11.40 -17.47
C ASP A 655 35.27 11.14 -18.73
N LYS A 656 33.98 10.81 -18.61
CA LYS A 656 33.06 10.80 -19.75
C LYS A 656 33.02 12.17 -20.46
N SER A 657 32.99 13.29 -19.72
CA SER A 657 33.03 14.63 -20.34
C SER A 657 34.37 14.90 -21.06
N LYS A 658 35.50 14.46 -20.52
CA LYS A 658 36.81 14.53 -21.21
C LYS A 658 36.81 13.70 -22.50
N LEU A 659 36.32 12.46 -22.43
CA LEU A 659 36.24 11.56 -23.59
C LEU A 659 35.30 12.11 -24.68
N GLN A 660 34.19 12.75 -24.31
CA GLN A 660 33.31 13.41 -25.28
C GLN A 660 34.05 14.53 -26.04
N LEU A 661 34.82 15.38 -25.36
CA LEU A 661 35.63 16.42 -26.01
C LEU A 661 36.67 15.84 -26.99
N ILE A 662 37.22 14.66 -26.68
CA ILE A 662 38.15 13.94 -27.57
C ILE A 662 37.41 13.39 -28.79
N ILE A 663 36.22 12.78 -28.60
CA ILE A 663 35.36 12.31 -29.70
C ILE A 663 34.98 13.46 -30.62
N ASP A 664 34.48 14.58 -30.07
CA ASP A 664 34.13 15.78 -30.83
C ASP A 664 35.32 16.35 -31.62
N GLY A 665 36.55 16.20 -31.09
CA GLY A 665 37.80 16.55 -31.76
C GLY A 665 38.15 15.60 -32.92
N LEU A 666 38.01 14.28 -32.70
CA LEU A 666 38.25 13.26 -33.72
C LEU A 666 37.20 13.32 -34.84
N GLU A 667 35.93 13.61 -34.55
CA GLU A 667 34.88 13.80 -35.56
C GLU A 667 35.19 15.00 -36.48
N LYS A 668 35.74 16.09 -35.94
CA LYS A 668 36.24 17.23 -36.73
C LYS A 668 37.43 16.85 -37.63
N GLN A 669 38.34 16.00 -37.14
CA GLN A 669 39.43 15.48 -37.97
C GLN A 669 38.92 14.53 -39.06
N VAL A 670 38.00 13.61 -38.74
CA VAL A 670 37.40 12.68 -39.70
C VAL A 670 36.59 13.41 -40.78
N THR A 671 35.87 14.48 -40.42
CA THR A 671 35.16 15.31 -41.42
C THR A 671 36.13 16.10 -42.30
N SER A 672 37.23 16.63 -41.75
CA SER A 672 38.31 17.25 -42.53
C SER A 672 38.96 16.26 -43.50
N LEU A 673 39.32 15.05 -43.03
CA LEU A 673 39.91 14.00 -43.87
C LEU A 673 38.94 13.51 -44.95
N LYS A 674 37.64 13.35 -44.63
CA LYS A 674 36.61 13.04 -45.64
C LYS A 674 36.52 14.11 -46.73
N LYS A 675 36.67 15.39 -46.39
CA LYS A 675 36.73 16.49 -47.36
C LYS A 675 37.97 16.38 -48.26
N GLN A 676 39.15 16.15 -47.68
CA GLN A 676 40.39 15.94 -48.45
C GLN A 676 40.31 14.71 -49.37
N VAL A 677 39.67 13.62 -48.93
CA VAL A 677 39.44 12.42 -49.77
C VAL A 677 38.46 12.72 -50.91
N ALA A 678 37.42 13.54 -50.69
CA ALA A 678 36.52 13.97 -51.74
C ALA A 678 37.24 14.86 -52.78
N GLU A 679 38.06 15.81 -52.32
CA GLU A 679 38.91 16.66 -53.17
C GLU A 679 39.91 15.81 -53.98
N GLY A 680 40.59 14.84 -53.35
CA GLY A 680 41.49 13.92 -54.03
C GLY A 680 40.79 13.01 -55.05
N ASN A 681 39.54 12.62 -54.81
CA ASN A 681 38.73 11.86 -55.77
C ASN A 681 38.30 12.72 -56.98
N LEU A 682 38.00 14.01 -56.78
CA LEU A 682 37.75 14.95 -57.89
C LEU A 682 39.00 15.09 -58.77
N LEU A 683 40.16 15.39 -58.18
CA LEU A 683 41.45 15.47 -58.88
C LEU A 683 41.85 14.16 -59.59
N LYS A 684 41.44 13.01 -59.04
CA LYS A 684 41.63 11.69 -59.67
C LYS A 684 40.75 11.53 -60.90
N ASN A 685 39.49 11.96 -60.85
CA ASN A 685 38.58 11.92 -62.00
C ASN A 685 39.07 12.87 -63.11
N GLU A 686 39.46 14.09 -62.76
CA GLU A 686 40.10 15.05 -63.68
C GLU A 686 41.36 14.45 -64.34
N ASN A 687 42.19 13.72 -63.58
CA ASN A 687 43.34 12.99 -64.14
C ASN A 687 42.92 11.87 -65.12
N VAL A 688 41.82 11.17 -64.87
CA VAL A 688 41.29 10.16 -65.81
C VAL A 688 40.82 10.83 -67.10
N ASP A 689 40.11 11.95 -67.01
CA ASP A 689 39.65 12.71 -68.17
C ASP A 689 40.82 13.29 -68.98
N LEU A 690 41.84 13.83 -68.30
CA LEU A 690 43.10 14.27 -68.93
C LEU A 690 43.85 13.09 -69.58
N GLN A 691 43.88 11.90 -68.97
CA GLN A 691 44.46 10.71 -69.59
C GLN A 691 43.68 10.25 -70.84
N ILE A 692 42.36 10.42 -70.86
CA ILE A 692 41.54 10.16 -72.05
C ILE A 692 41.89 11.16 -73.16
N GLN A 693 42.00 12.45 -72.85
CA GLN A 693 42.44 13.48 -73.81
C GLN A 693 43.86 13.21 -74.34
N VAL A 694 44.82 12.86 -73.47
CA VAL A 694 46.19 12.51 -73.87
C VAL A 694 46.20 11.27 -74.78
N LYS A 695 45.38 10.24 -74.50
CA LYS A 695 45.25 9.08 -75.40
C LYS A 695 44.65 9.44 -76.75
N GLN A 696 43.66 10.34 -76.79
CA GLN A 696 43.10 10.84 -78.04
C GLN A 696 44.16 11.60 -78.85
N LEU A 697 44.89 12.54 -78.23
CA LEU A 697 45.99 13.28 -78.85
C LEU A 697 47.12 12.35 -79.34
N GLN A 698 47.49 11.34 -78.55
CA GLN A 698 48.46 10.32 -78.94
C GLN A 698 48.00 9.56 -80.19
N SER A 699 46.71 9.18 -80.27
CA SER A 699 46.16 8.51 -81.45
C SER A 699 46.15 9.40 -82.71
N LEU A 700 46.08 10.73 -82.56
CA LEU A 700 46.22 11.69 -83.65
C LEU A 700 47.69 11.85 -84.07
N LEU A 701 48.61 11.89 -83.09
CA LEU A 701 50.05 11.97 -83.31
C LEU A 701 50.58 10.70 -84.01
N ASP A 702 50.11 9.52 -83.65
CA ASP A 702 50.54 8.27 -84.27
C ASP A 702 49.98 8.13 -85.70
N LYS A 703 48.77 8.62 -85.96
CA LYS A 703 48.25 8.79 -87.33
C LYS A 703 49.13 9.72 -88.17
N ALA A 704 49.57 10.85 -87.62
CA ALA A 704 50.49 11.76 -88.30
C ALA A 704 51.84 11.06 -88.60
N LYS A 705 52.44 10.39 -87.62
CA LYS A 705 53.73 9.69 -87.80
C LYS A 705 53.70 8.57 -88.85
N THR A 706 52.57 7.88 -89.03
CA THR A 706 52.42 6.88 -90.10
C THR A 706 52.44 7.45 -91.52
N VAL A 707 52.31 8.77 -91.69
CA VAL A 707 52.45 9.44 -92.99
C VAL A 707 53.93 9.69 -93.33
N ASP A 708 54.78 9.95 -92.32
CA ASP A 708 56.18 10.36 -92.52
C ASP A 708 57.16 9.18 -92.64
N SER A 709 56.84 8.00 -92.09
CA SER A 709 57.76 6.85 -92.02
C SER A 709 57.87 6.03 -93.32
N LYS A 710 58.11 6.69 -94.46
CA LYS A 710 58.31 6.05 -95.77
C LYS A 710 59.63 6.43 -96.46
N ALA A 711 60.58 7.00 -95.73
CA ALA A 711 61.88 7.45 -96.25
C ALA A 711 63.09 6.90 -95.48
N THR A 712 64.11 6.49 -96.24
CA THR A 712 65.53 6.26 -95.88
C THR A 712 65.97 5.01 -95.08
N VAL A 713 67.13 4.47 -95.49
CA VAL A 713 67.77 3.17 -95.16
C VAL A 713 69.32 3.39 -95.18
N GLU A 714 70.13 2.36 -94.84
CA GLU A 714 71.61 2.26 -94.98
C GLU A 714 72.52 2.91 -93.89
N ALA A 715 73.76 2.48 -93.59
CA ALA A 715 74.49 1.18 -93.73
C ALA A 715 75.87 1.18 -93.01
N ALA A 716 76.41 -0.01 -92.64
CA ALA A 716 77.85 -0.41 -92.47
C ALA A 716 78.77 0.36 -91.44
N CYS A 717 80.00 -0.04 -91.04
CA CYS A 717 80.86 -1.23 -91.26
C CYS A 717 81.95 -1.46 -90.17
N GLY A 718 82.25 -2.74 -89.86
CA GLY A 718 83.57 -3.37 -89.54
C GLY A 718 84.46 -2.91 -88.34
N GLN A 719 85.73 -3.35 -88.21
CA GLN A 719 86.24 -4.75 -88.02
C GLN A 719 87.75 -4.80 -87.59
N CYS A 720 88.16 -5.64 -86.61
CA CYS A 720 89.54 -6.19 -86.51
C CYS A 720 89.63 -7.48 -85.64
N ARG A 721 90.75 -8.23 -85.70
CA ARG A 721 90.80 -9.70 -85.48
C ARG A 721 92.00 -10.21 -84.67
N CYS A 722 91.79 -11.10 -83.70
CA CYS A 722 92.77 -12.09 -83.17
C CYS A 722 92.03 -13.33 -82.61
N LYS A 723 92.71 -14.49 -82.49
CA LYS A 723 92.08 -15.82 -82.32
C LYS A 723 92.16 -16.42 -80.91
N ASN A 724 91.08 -17.13 -80.56
CA ASN A 724 90.78 -18.15 -79.53
C ASN A 724 91.97 -19.03 -79.05
N THR A 725 91.98 -19.77 -77.92
CA THR A 725 90.95 -20.34 -76.99
C THR A 725 91.55 -20.41 -75.55
N GLY A 726 90.82 -20.53 -74.43
CA GLY A 726 89.38 -20.58 -74.18
C GLY A 726 89.07 -21.25 -72.83
N ALA A 727 88.41 -20.55 -71.90
CA ALA A 727 87.72 -21.10 -70.72
C ALA A 727 86.86 -19.99 -70.07
N ASN A 728 85.67 -20.34 -69.58
CA ASN A 728 84.72 -19.45 -68.87
C ASN A 728 84.15 -18.25 -69.67
N VAL A 729 82.86 -18.31 -70.01
CA VAL A 729 81.82 -17.37 -69.50
C VAL A 729 80.42 -17.80 -69.95
N LYS A 730 79.45 -17.52 -69.09
CA LYS A 730 77.99 -17.73 -69.20
C LYS A 730 77.39 -17.32 -70.55
N LEU A 731 76.35 -18.04 -70.97
CA LEU A 731 75.07 -17.44 -71.39
C LEU A 731 73.94 -18.49 -71.38
N LYS A 732 72.85 -18.22 -70.64
CA LYS A 732 71.50 -18.69 -71.02
C LYS A 732 70.38 -17.97 -70.25
N ALA A 733 69.24 -17.84 -70.94
CA ALA A 733 67.92 -17.40 -70.46
C ALA A 733 67.81 -15.96 -69.92
N GLY A 734 67.37 -15.04 -70.79
CA GLY A 734 66.86 -13.74 -70.36
C GLY A 734 65.44 -13.83 -69.77
N LYS A 735 65.08 -12.88 -68.91
CA LYS A 735 63.69 -12.54 -68.55
C LYS A 735 63.50 -11.02 -68.61
N LYS A 736 62.25 -10.63 -68.88
CA LYS A 736 61.84 -9.26 -69.25
C LYS A 736 62.09 -8.24 -68.12
N LYS A 737 62.56 -7.04 -68.48
CA LYS A 737 62.58 -5.86 -67.61
C LYS A 737 61.21 -5.17 -67.65
N SER A 738 60.44 -5.17 -66.56
CA SER A 738 59.40 -4.16 -66.25
C SER A 738 58.63 -4.47 -64.95
N LEU A 739 59.25 -4.37 -63.76
CA LEU A 739 58.49 -4.27 -62.48
C LEU A 739 59.29 -3.77 -61.25
N VAL A 740 60.29 -2.91 -61.43
CA VAL A 740 61.16 -2.49 -60.30
C VAL A 740 60.57 -1.33 -59.48
N GLU A 741 59.74 -0.47 -60.09
CA GLU A 741 59.23 0.75 -59.41
C GLU A 741 58.12 0.48 -58.38
N HIS A 742 57.30 -0.56 -58.57
CA HIS A 742 56.24 -0.92 -57.61
C HIS A 742 56.75 -1.56 -56.31
N HIS A 743 58.00 -2.05 -56.27
CA HIS A 743 58.56 -2.67 -55.07
C HIS A 743 59.21 -1.63 -54.12
N SER A 744 59.74 -0.52 -54.67
CA SER A 744 60.35 0.56 -53.88
C SER A 744 59.32 1.29 -53.01
N LEU A 745 58.14 1.61 -53.58
CA LEU A 745 57.08 2.32 -52.86
C LEU A 745 56.44 1.47 -51.74
N CYS A 746 56.38 0.15 -51.93
CA CYS A 746 55.90 -0.77 -50.89
C CYS A 746 56.87 -0.80 -49.69
N ASN A 747 58.17 -0.93 -49.97
CA ASN A 747 59.21 -0.99 -48.93
C ASN A 747 59.36 0.34 -48.18
N GLN A 748 59.12 1.49 -48.83
CA GLN A 748 59.09 2.78 -48.14
C GLN A 748 57.91 2.87 -47.16
N SER A 749 56.71 2.47 -47.57
CA SER A 749 55.52 2.42 -46.70
C SER A 749 55.68 1.47 -45.50
N VAL A 750 56.30 0.30 -45.71
CA VAL A 750 56.62 -0.65 -44.63
C VAL A 750 57.67 -0.06 -43.66
N LYS A 751 58.65 0.68 -44.16
CA LYS A 751 59.67 1.33 -43.32
C LYS A 751 59.11 2.48 -42.50
N ASP A 752 58.21 3.28 -43.08
CA ASP A 752 57.54 4.38 -42.37
C ASP A 752 56.54 3.85 -41.31
N MET A 753 55.95 2.67 -41.52
CA MET A 753 55.14 1.96 -40.51
C MET A 753 55.99 1.27 -39.43
N SER A 754 57.23 0.86 -39.72
CA SER A 754 58.14 0.22 -38.75
C SER A 754 58.45 1.15 -37.55
N GLY A 755 58.57 2.46 -37.78
CA GLY A 755 58.93 3.44 -36.76
C GLY A 755 57.83 3.78 -35.74
N THR A 756 56.68 3.08 -35.78
CA THR A 756 55.55 3.27 -34.85
C THR A 756 55.24 2.05 -33.98
N LEU A 757 55.97 0.95 -34.16
CA LEU A 757 55.74 -0.32 -33.45
C LEU A 757 56.82 -0.69 -32.41
N GLU A 758 57.92 0.07 -32.33
CA GLU A 758 59.08 -0.25 -31.46
C GLU A 758 58.92 0.18 -29.99
N ASN A 759 57.70 0.53 -29.57
CA ASN A 759 57.39 0.86 -28.16
C ASN A 759 56.49 -0.20 -27.46
N PHE A 760 56.24 -1.37 -28.09
CA PHE A 760 55.38 -2.43 -27.53
C PHE A 760 56.07 -3.77 -27.33
N SER A 761 57.07 -3.79 -26.46
CA SER A 761 57.68 -5.02 -25.96
C SER A 761 58.05 -4.95 -24.48
N LYS A 762 57.20 -4.29 -23.65
CA LYS A 762 57.34 -4.35 -22.18
C LYS A 762 56.04 -4.16 -21.39
N ASP A 763 55.10 -5.07 -21.64
CA ASP A 763 54.07 -5.49 -20.67
C ASP A 763 54.05 -7.02 -20.73
N GLY A 764 54.17 -7.78 -19.64
CA GLY A 764 53.72 -7.46 -18.29
C GLY A 764 52.62 -8.45 -17.86
N TRP A 765 52.86 -9.73 -18.15
CA TRP A 765 51.97 -10.86 -17.85
C TRP A 765 52.83 -12.01 -17.27
N GLU A 766 52.95 -12.03 -15.95
CA GLU A 766 53.37 -13.20 -15.19
C GLU A 766 52.25 -13.56 -14.20
N ASP A 767 52.21 -14.84 -13.81
CA ASP A 767 51.12 -15.44 -13.03
C ASP A 767 50.93 -14.78 -11.66
N MET A 768 49.67 -14.49 -11.32
CA MET A 768 49.24 -14.25 -9.95
C MET A 768 48.70 -15.56 -9.37
N SER A 769 49.60 -16.46 -8.98
CA SER A 769 49.27 -17.61 -8.13
C SER A 769 49.58 -17.31 -6.67
N GLU A 770 48.61 -17.51 -5.78
CA GLU A 770 48.78 -17.36 -4.34
C GLU A 770 49.67 -18.46 -3.78
N SER A 771 50.67 -18.10 -2.96
CA SER A 771 50.97 -18.82 -1.71
C SER A 771 51.85 -17.97 -0.80
N SER A 772 51.58 -18.04 0.49
CA SER A 772 52.48 -17.53 1.53
C SER A 772 53.65 -18.50 1.69
N ASP A 773 54.85 -17.99 1.98
CA ASP A 773 55.56 -18.39 3.19
C ASP A 773 56.68 -17.40 3.55
N SER A 774 57.32 -17.63 4.69
CA SER A 774 58.00 -16.62 5.48
C SER A 774 59.54 -16.65 5.37
N GLU A 775 60.16 -15.61 5.94
CA GLU A 775 61.48 -15.58 6.59
C GLU A 775 62.64 -14.75 5.99
N ILE A 776 62.87 -13.60 6.67
CA ILE A 776 64.14 -13.06 7.19
C ILE A 776 65.47 -13.34 6.45
N LEU A 777 66.15 -12.28 5.98
CA LEU A 777 67.39 -11.72 6.60
C LEU A 777 68.14 -10.75 5.66
N ASN A 778 68.51 -9.58 6.21
CA ASN A 778 69.75 -8.80 5.95
C ASN A 778 70.00 -8.28 4.50
N SER A 779 70.70 -7.16 4.26
CA SER A 779 71.41 -6.19 5.11
C SER A 779 71.55 -4.84 4.37
N GLU A 780 71.87 -3.76 5.10
CA GLU A 780 72.87 -2.70 4.81
C GLU A 780 73.24 -2.36 3.33
N ASN A 781 73.43 -1.10 2.91
CA ASN A 781 73.80 0.14 3.62
C ASN A 781 73.70 1.36 2.66
N LEU A 782 73.50 2.58 3.20
CA LEU A 782 74.01 3.90 2.69
C LEU A 782 73.63 4.36 1.24
N ASP A 783 73.52 5.64 0.86
CA ASP A 783 73.67 6.91 1.58
C ASP A 783 72.91 8.10 0.91
N THR A 784 72.76 9.18 1.67
CA THR A 784 72.91 10.64 1.33
C THR A 784 73.29 11.08 -0.12
N ARG A 785 73.00 12.28 -0.70
CA ARG A 785 72.25 13.54 -0.37
C ARG A 785 72.47 14.59 -1.52
N ALA A 786 71.76 15.74 -1.50
CA ALA A 786 71.95 17.01 -2.25
C ALA A 786 71.14 17.17 -3.58
N VAL A 787 70.39 18.25 -3.91
CA VAL A 787 70.24 19.69 -3.53
C VAL A 787 71.03 20.70 -4.40
N HIS A 788 70.39 21.84 -4.74
CA HIS A 788 70.80 22.98 -5.62
C HIS A 788 70.63 22.74 -7.14
N HIS A 789 70.50 23.69 -8.09
CA HIS A 789 70.06 25.12 -8.20
C HIS A 789 70.01 25.52 -9.72
N ILE A 790 69.36 26.59 -10.24
CA ILE A 790 68.23 27.46 -9.85
C ILE A 790 67.83 28.41 -11.04
N SER A 791 66.61 28.95 -11.05
CA SER A 791 66.16 30.21 -11.72
C SER A 791 66.02 30.39 -13.27
N LEU A 792 64.78 30.79 -13.64
CA LEU A 792 64.38 31.97 -14.44
C LEU A 792 64.27 31.98 -16.01
N THR A 793 63.03 32.31 -16.42
CA THR A 793 62.59 33.32 -17.44
C THR A 793 62.22 32.97 -18.89
N LYS A 794 60.93 33.26 -19.17
CA LYS A 794 60.31 33.98 -20.32
C LYS A 794 59.89 33.25 -21.62
N LYS A 795 58.55 33.14 -21.71
CA LYS A 795 57.64 33.48 -22.82
C LYS A 795 57.57 32.66 -24.11
N ASN A 796 56.36 32.12 -24.29
CA ASN A 796 55.52 32.03 -25.50
C ASN A 796 55.95 31.19 -26.72
N GLU A 797 55.17 30.12 -26.86
CA GLU A 797 54.38 29.76 -28.04
C GLU A 797 55.02 28.97 -29.19
N GLN A 798 54.17 28.04 -29.64
CA GLN A 798 54.22 27.24 -30.86
C GLN A 798 55.18 26.04 -30.94
N GLN A 799 54.49 24.88 -30.97
CA GLN A 799 54.75 23.71 -31.80
C GLN A 799 55.64 22.59 -31.24
N GLU A 800 55.28 21.37 -31.67
CA GLU A 800 56.02 20.11 -31.56
C GLU A 800 56.26 19.51 -30.16
N GLN A 801 55.19 18.92 -29.60
CA GLN A 801 55.32 17.68 -28.82
C GLN A 801 54.46 16.59 -29.45
N ASN A 802 55.10 15.72 -30.23
CA ASN A 802 54.54 14.48 -30.75
C ASN A 802 55.62 13.39 -30.69
N LYS A 803 55.76 12.74 -29.52
CA LYS A 803 56.34 11.39 -29.34
C LYS A 803 56.45 11.04 -27.86
N ILE A 804 55.59 10.11 -27.40
CA ILE A 804 55.97 8.76 -26.94
C ILE A 804 54.79 8.12 -26.19
N GLU A 805 54.58 6.84 -26.49
CA GLU A 805 53.81 5.85 -25.73
C GLU A 805 52.31 6.06 -25.43
N ASN A 806 51.49 5.53 -26.36
CA ASN A 806 50.57 4.44 -25.99
C ASN A 806 51.38 3.29 -25.30
N ASN A 807 50.88 2.23 -24.72
CA ASN A 807 49.58 1.59 -24.64
C ASN A 807 49.45 1.08 -23.20
N LYS A 808 48.23 0.72 -22.83
CA LYS A 808 47.99 -0.59 -22.23
C LYS A 808 46.60 -1.01 -22.65
N ILE A 809 46.50 -2.00 -23.54
CA ILE A 809 45.19 -2.56 -23.90
C ILE A 809 44.75 -3.39 -22.68
N THR A 810 43.74 -2.90 -21.95
CA THR A 810 43.16 -3.65 -20.83
C THR A 810 41.63 -3.51 -20.86
N PRO A 811 40.87 -4.62 -20.73
CA PRO A 811 39.53 -4.72 -21.32
C PRO A 811 38.41 -4.18 -20.40
N SER A 812 38.51 -2.94 -19.92
CA SER A 812 37.54 -2.39 -18.96
C SER A 812 36.23 -1.90 -19.59
N SER A 813 36.23 -1.53 -20.89
CA SER A 813 35.03 -1.02 -21.59
C SER A 813 33.92 -2.07 -21.68
N MET A 814 34.27 -3.36 -21.86
CA MET A 814 33.26 -4.41 -21.88
C MET A 814 32.73 -4.72 -20.48
N CYS A 815 33.53 -4.59 -19.43
CA CYS A 815 33.13 -5.01 -18.08
C CYS A 815 31.98 -4.14 -17.53
N LEU A 816 32.10 -2.81 -17.56
CA LEU A 816 31.07 -1.90 -17.03
C LEU A 816 29.77 -1.92 -17.86
N GLU A 817 29.88 -2.05 -19.18
CA GLU A 817 28.69 -2.20 -20.03
C GLU A 817 28.02 -3.56 -19.80
N ASN A 818 28.80 -4.63 -19.65
CA ASN A 818 28.30 -5.96 -19.30
C ASN A 818 27.74 -6.00 -17.88
N GLU A 819 28.28 -5.27 -16.91
CA GLU A 819 27.75 -5.18 -15.53
C GLU A 819 26.44 -4.39 -15.46
N SER A 820 26.33 -3.29 -16.21
CA SER A 820 25.08 -2.53 -16.33
C SER A 820 24.01 -3.35 -17.06
N LYS A 821 24.37 -4.00 -18.19
CA LYS A 821 23.52 -4.96 -18.89
C LYS A 821 23.17 -6.16 -18.00
N LEU A 822 24.09 -6.64 -17.16
CA LEU A 822 23.87 -7.73 -16.19
C LEU A 822 22.96 -7.30 -15.05
N CYS A 823 23.05 -6.06 -14.56
CA CYS A 823 22.15 -5.52 -13.54
C CYS A 823 20.75 -5.27 -14.09
N GLN A 824 20.61 -4.72 -15.30
CA GLN A 824 19.32 -4.64 -15.99
C GLN A 824 18.75 -6.04 -16.31
N LYS A 825 19.59 -6.99 -16.75
CA LYS A 825 19.19 -8.38 -17.00
C LYS A 825 18.80 -9.09 -15.70
N LYS A 826 19.52 -8.89 -14.60
CA LYS A 826 19.15 -9.39 -13.26
C LYS A 826 17.83 -8.79 -12.78
N LEU A 827 17.62 -7.47 -12.92
CA LEU A 827 16.35 -6.82 -12.57
C LEU A 827 15.19 -7.30 -13.46
N ALA A 828 15.41 -7.47 -14.77
CA ALA A 828 14.42 -8.02 -15.69
C ALA A 828 14.09 -9.48 -15.38
N VAL A 829 15.10 -10.29 -15.02
CA VAL A 829 14.94 -11.68 -14.55
C VAL A 829 14.19 -11.72 -13.22
N VAL A 830 14.47 -10.82 -12.27
CA VAL A 830 13.74 -10.72 -10.98
C VAL A 830 12.30 -10.23 -11.18
N GLN A 831 12.04 -9.29 -12.09
CA GLN A 831 10.68 -8.89 -12.43
C GLN A 831 9.92 -10.00 -13.18
N LYS A 832 10.58 -10.71 -14.10
CA LYS A 832 10.00 -11.86 -14.80
C LYS A 832 9.74 -13.01 -13.82
N SER A 833 10.67 -13.34 -12.94
CA SER A 833 10.48 -14.36 -11.91
C SER A 833 9.39 -13.96 -10.91
N LYS A 834 9.28 -12.68 -10.52
CA LYS A 834 8.15 -12.17 -9.73
C LYS A 834 6.81 -12.35 -10.46
N ARG A 835 6.72 -12.01 -11.76
CA ARG A 835 5.50 -12.20 -12.57
C ARG A 835 5.15 -13.69 -12.74
N THR A 836 6.14 -14.54 -13.01
CA THR A 836 5.99 -16.00 -13.10
C THR A 836 5.62 -16.63 -11.75
N ALA A 837 6.20 -16.15 -10.65
CA ALA A 837 5.85 -16.60 -9.31
C ALA A 837 4.40 -16.22 -8.96
N VAL A 838 3.97 -14.98 -9.27
CA VAL A 838 2.58 -14.53 -9.06
C VAL A 838 1.58 -15.31 -9.95
N SER A 839 1.90 -15.56 -11.22
CA SER A 839 1.03 -16.35 -12.10
C SER A 839 1.01 -17.83 -11.70
N SER A 840 2.13 -18.38 -11.23
CA SER A 840 2.20 -19.72 -10.64
C SER A 840 1.39 -19.82 -9.34
N LEU A 841 1.45 -18.80 -8.47
CA LEU A 841 0.63 -18.71 -7.25
C LEU A 841 -0.86 -18.64 -7.60
N LYS A 842 -1.24 -17.91 -8.67
CA LYS A 842 -2.62 -17.86 -9.18
C LYS A 842 -3.06 -19.23 -9.72
N LYS A 843 -2.27 -19.86 -10.60
CA LYS A 843 -2.49 -21.23 -11.11
C LYS A 843 -2.63 -22.24 -9.97
N SER A 844 -1.74 -22.19 -8.97
CA SER A 844 -1.78 -23.06 -7.78
C SER A 844 -3.01 -22.81 -6.91
N ARG A 845 -3.44 -21.55 -6.76
CA ARG A 845 -4.68 -21.21 -6.03
C ARG A 845 -5.93 -21.69 -6.76
N GLU A 846 -5.94 -21.66 -8.10
CA GLU A 846 -7.03 -22.19 -8.93
C GLU A 846 -7.03 -23.73 -8.96
N ALA A 847 -5.86 -24.37 -9.03
CA ALA A 847 -5.69 -25.80 -8.87
C ALA A 847 -6.17 -26.28 -7.49
N ASN A 848 -5.81 -25.57 -6.41
CA ASN A 848 -6.30 -25.85 -5.06
C ASN A 848 -7.84 -25.72 -4.95
N LYS A 849 -8.46 -24.71 -5.59
CA LYS A 849 -9.93 -24.63 -5.69
C LYS A 849 -10.51 -25.86 -6.40
N ARG A 850 -9.95 -26.26 -7.55
CA ARG A 850 -10.39 -27.45 -8.30
C ARG A 850 -10.24 -28.74 -7.49
N LEU A 851 -9.11 -28.93 -6.82
CA LEU A 851 -8.86 -30.05 -5.92
C LEU A 851 -9.83 -30.06 -4.73
N THR A 852 -10.18 -28.89 -4.17
CA THR A 852 -11.19 -28.79 -3.09
C THR A 852 -12.58 -29.21 -3.60
N SER A 853 -12.97 -28.78 -4.81
CA SER A 853 -14.22 -29.21 -5.46
C SER A 853 -14.24 -30.70 -5.79
N GLN A 854 -13.11 -31.27 -6.25
CA GLN A 854 -12.97 -32.71 -6.48
C GLN A 854 -13.03 -33.51 -5.18
N LEU A 855 -12.37 -33.04 -4.11
CA LEU A 855 -12.44 -33.65 -2.78
C LEU A 855 -13.88 -33.69 -2.25
N HIS A 856 -14.64 -32.61 -2.46
CA HIS A 856 -16.06 -32.57 -2.08
C HIS A 856 -16.89 -33.59 -2.90
N LEU A 857 -16.69 -33.65 -4.22
CA LEU A 857 -17.40 -34.58 -5.10
C LEU A 857 -17.07 -36.04 -4.77
N THR A 858 -15.79 -36.38 -4.59
CA THR A 858 -15.35 -37.74 -4.22
C THR A 858 -15.84 -38.14 -2.83
N LYS A 859 -15.89 -37.22 -1.87
CA LYS A 859 -16.49 -37.46 -0.54
C LYS A 859 -18.00 -37.75 -0.65
N GLN A 860 -18.72 -37.02 -1.50
CA GLN A 860 -20.14 -37.26 -1.77
C GLN A 860 -20.37 -38.61 -2.45
N GLN A 861 -19.55 -38.96 -3.45
CA GLN A 861 -19.60 -40.27 -4.12
C GLN A 861 -19.27 -41.42 -3.16
N LEU A 862 -18.26 -41.28 -2.30
CA LEU A 862 -17.92 -42.27 -1.28
C LEU A 862 -19.06 -42.45 -0.27
N GLN A 863 -19.72 -41.37 0.14
CA GLN A 863 -20.86 -41.43 1.05
C GLN A 863 -22.07 -42.14 0.42
N ALA A 864 -22.38 -41.84 -0.85
CA ALA A 864 -23.42 -42.53 -1.60
C ALA A 864 -23.09 -44.03 -1.77
N SER A 865 -21.85 -44.36 -2.19
CA SER A 865 -21.38 -45.73 -2.32
C SER A 865 -21.45 -46.51 -1.00
N LYS A 866 -21.06 -45.89 0.13
CA LYS A 866 -21.18 -46.48 1.47
C LYS A 866 -22.63 -46.79 1.82
N GLN A 867 -23.57 -45.90 1.50
CA GLN A 867 -25.00 -46.14 1.71
C GLN A 867 -25.53 -47.27 0.83
N THR A 868 -25.17 -47.31 -0.45
CA THR A 868 -25.57 -48.38 -1.38
C THR A 868 -25.06 -49.74 -0.90
N VAL A 869 -23.76 -49.86 -0.60
CA VAL A 869 -23.14 -51.10 -0.11
C VAL A 869 -23.73 -51.54 1.23
N GLN A 870 -24.01 -50.60 2.13
CA GLN A 870 -24.67 -50.89 3.41
C GLN A 870 -26.09 -51.44 3.19
N GLN A 871 -26.87 -50.89 2.24
CA GLN A 871 -28.17 -51.44 1.86
C GLN A 871 -28.06 -52.83 1.23
N THR A 872 -27.13 -53.06 0.30
CA THR A 872 -26.98 -54.38 -0.36
C THR A 872 -26.60 -55.46 0.66
N LEU A 873 -25.60 -55.19 1.51
CA LEU A 873 -25.17 -56.12 2.54
C LEU A 873 -26.29 -56.40 3.57
N THR A 874 -27.11 -55.39 3.90
CA THR A 874 -28.25 -55.60 4.81
C THR A 874 -29.32 -56.48 4.16
N SER A 875 -29.65 -56.26 2.88
CA SER A 875 -30.62 -57.10 2.14
C SER A 875 -30.16 -58.55 2.09
N SER A 876 -28.94 -58.80 1.59
CA SER A 876 -28.41 -60.15 1.45
C SER A 876 -28.22 -60.87 2.80
N LEU A 877 -27.92 -60.13 3.88
CA LEU A 877 -27.93 -60.71 5.23
C LEU A 877 -29.35 -61.19 5.61
N THR A 878 -30.39 -60.37 5.39
CA THR A 878 -31.78 -60.77 5.71
C THR A 878 -32.30 -61.90 4.84
N GLU A 879 -31.84 -62.02 3.59
CA GLU A 879 -32.17 -63.13 2.69
C GLU A 879 -31.52 -64.44 3.17
N LEU A 880 -30.20 -64.45 3.40
CA LEU A 880 -29.49 -65.64 3.92
C LEU A 880 -30.01 -66.09 5.30
N GLN A 881 -30.45 -65.14 6.12
CA GLN A 881 -31.01 -65.43 7.44
C GLN A 881 -32.43 -66.00 7.35
N ARG A 882 -33.18 -65.69 6.29
CA ARG A 882 -34.45 -66.33 5.92
C ARG A 882 -34.21 -67.74 5.38
N GLU A 883 -33.32 -67.92 4.41
CA GLU A 883 -32.97 -69.24 3.86
C GLU A 883 -32.46 -70.21 4.93
N LYS A 884 -31.63 -69.74 5.87
CA LYS A 884 -31.19 -70.53 7.02
C LYS A 884 -32.38 -70.99 7.87
N SER A 885 -33.36 -70.13 8.10
CA SER A 885 -34.56 -70.44 8.89
C SER A 885 -35.45 -71.46 8.18
N ASP A 886 -35.63 -71.33 6.86
CA ASP A 886 -36.39 -72.28 6.05
C ASP A 886 -35.71 -73.66 5.98
N LEU A 887 -34.38 -73.72 5.84
CA LEU A 887 -33.63 -74.98 5.85
C LEU A 887 -33.62 -75.65 7.23
N GLN A 888 -33.54 -74.86 8.30
CA GLN A 888 -33.68 -75.36 9.67
C GLN A 888 -35.07 -75.95 9.90
N GLY A 889 -36.14 -75.23 9.53
CA GLY A 889 -37.52 -75.72 9.64
C GLY A 889 -37.79 -77.00 8.83
N LYS A 890 -37.20 -77.13 7.63
CA LYS A 890 -37.26 -78.37 6.83
C LYS A 890 -36.54 -79.54 7.50
N LEU A 891 -35.39 -79.30 8.12
CA LEU A 891 -34.65 -80.32 8.87
C LEU A 891 -35.41 -80.77 10.13
N ASP A 892 -35.95 -79.81 10.89
CA ASP A 892 -36.72 -80.10 12.10
C ASP A 892 -38.03 -80.85 11.77
N HIS A 893 -38.72 -80.49 10.67
CA HIS A 893 -39.86 -81.25 10.16
C HIS A 893 -39.49 -82.70 9.80
N LEU A 894 -38.34 -82.92 9.15
CA LEU A 894 -37.85 -84.28 8.82
C LEU A 894 -37.54 -85.10 10.08
N ILE A 895 -36.90 -84.49 11.08
CA ILE A 895 -36.64 -85.10 12.41
C ILE A 895 -37.96 -85.42 13.13
N GLN A 896 -38.99 -84.60 12.95
CA GLN A 896 -40.30 -84.82 13.57
C GLN A 896 -41.10 -85.92 12.85
N THR A 897 -41.00 -86.03 11.52
CA THR A 897 -41.60 -87.15 10.76
C THR A 897 -40.93 -88.51 11.02
N THR A 898 -39.65 -88.53 11.39
CA THR A 898 -38.98 -89.77 11.84
C THR A 898 -39.39 -90.15 13.26
N LYS A 899 -39.39 -89.19 14.21
CA LYS A 899 -39.86 -89.42 15.58
C LYS A 899 -41.34 -89.82 15.68
N GLY A 900 -42.18 -89.36 14.75
CA GLY A 900 -43.58 -89.76 14.65
C GLY A 900 -43.82 -91.22 14.25
N ARG A 901 -42.78 -91.97 13.88
CA ARG A 901 -42.87 -93.38 13.44
C ARG A 901 -42.29 -94.40 14.43
N GLU A 902 -41.64 -93.94 15.50
CA GLU A 902 -40.94 -94.80 16.48
C GLU A 902 -41.65 -94.89 17.84
N GLY A 903 -42.92 -94.49 17.91
CA GLY A 903 -43.74 -94.60 19.13
C GLY A 903 -45.00 -95.43 18.92
N LEU A 904 -44.90 -96.76 19.06
CA LEU A 904 -45.95 -97.67 19.58
C LEU A 904 -45.46 -99.16 19.59
N SER A 905 -45.13 -99.63 20.79
CA SER A 905 -45.27 -100.98 21.38
C SER A 905 -45.10 -102.29 20.58
N LEU A 906 -44.31 -103.19 21.19
CA LEU A 906 -44.30 -104.67 21.11
C LEU A 906 -45.71 -105.35 21.20
N PRO A 907 -45.90 -106.69 20.95
CA PRO A 907 -44.91 -107.79 20.99
C PRO A 907 -44.94 -108.82 19.83
N ALA A 908 -44.13 -109.87 19.96
CA ALA A 908 -43.87 -110.91 18.96
C ALA A 908 -44.91 -112.05 18.89
N SER A 909 -45.13 -112.60 17.69
CA SER A 909 -45.28 -114.04 17.42
C SER A 909 -45.01 -114.31 15.92
N GLY A 910 -44.70 -115.55 15.54
CA GLY A 910 -44.08 -115.87 14.25
C GLY A 910 -45.02 -116.27 13.10
N HIS A 911 -44.37 -116.73 12.01
CA HIS A 911 -44.88 -117.33 10.76
C HIS A 911 -45.26 -116.42 9.56
N THR A 912 -44.24 -116.21 8.72
CA THR A 912 -44.20 -116.53 7.27
C THR A 912 -45.19 -115.85 6.30
N GLY A 913 -44.68 -114.95 5.43
CA GLY A 913 -45.35 -114.65 4.14
C GLY A 913 -45.05 -113.31 3.45
N MET A 914 -44.09 -113.29 2.52
CA MET A 914 -44.00 -112.45 1.29
C MET A 914 -43.92 -110.90 1.34
N ALA A 915 -42.75 -110.39 0.91
CA ALA A 915 -42.52 -109.14 0.13
C ALA A 915 -42.66 -107.76 0.85
N PRO A 916 -42.14 -106.66 0.26
CA PRO A 916 -40.71 -106.35 0.33
C PRO A 916 -40.39 -105.01 1.04
N ALA A 917 -39.28 -104.98 1.81
CA ALA A 917 -38.90 -103.81 2.61
C ALA A 917 -38.00 -102.80 1.86
N THR A 918 -38.61 -101.82 1.18
CA THR A 918 -37.91 -100.64 0.63
C THR A 918 -38.66 -99.32 0.89
N PRO A 919 -38.49 -98.71 2.09
CA PRO A 919 -38.56 -97.25 2.18
C PRO A 919 -37.39 -96.60 2.97
N VAL A 920 -36.71 -97.34 3.86
CA VAL A 920 -35.76 -96.74 4.83
C VAL A 920 -34.46 -96.27 4.16
N LYS A 921 -33.91 -97.04 3.22
CA LYS A 921 -32.62 -96.72 2.57
C LYS A 921 -32.67 -95.42 1.74
N THR A 922 -33.84 -95.05 1.20
CA THR A 922 -34.02 -93.83 0.41
C THR A 922 -33.93 -92.58 1.29
N VAL A 923 -34.65 -92.57 2.42
CA VAL A 923 -34.60 -91.48 3.40
C VAL A 923 -33.20 -91.33 4.00
N ASP A 924 -32.51 -92.45 4.23
CA ASP A 924 -31.15 -92.46 4.78
C ASP A 924 -30.11 -91.90 3.78
N LEU A 925 -30.30 -92.13 2.47
CA LEU A 925 -29.52 -91.52 1.39
C LEU A 925 -29.80 -90.01 1.25
N GLU A 926 -31.06 -89.59 1.33
CA GLU A 926 -31.44 -88.17 1.33
C GLU A 926 -30.88 -87.44 2.56
N MET A 927 -30.95 -88.04 3.75
CA MET A 927 -30.36 -87.49 4.97
C MET A 927 -28.84 -87.31 4.82
N LYS A 928 -28.12 -88.32 4.29
CA LYS A 928 -26.68 -88.22 4.01
C LYS A 928 -26.38 -87.15 2.94
N GLN A 929 -27.24 -87.01 1.91
CA GLN A 929 -27.08 -85.97 0.89
C GLN A 929 -27.28 -84.57 1.47
N LEU A 930 -28.30 -84.37 2.32
CA LEU A 930 -28.54 -83.11 3.03
C LEU A 930 -27.41 -82.80 4.03
N GLN A 931 -26.88 -83.81 4.74
CA GLN A 931 -25.75 -83.64 5.65
C GLN A 931 -24.46 -83.26 4.90
N CYS A 932 -24.20 -83.84 3.72
CA CYS A 932 -23.10 -83.41 2.84
C CYS A 932 -23.31 -81.99 2.29
N LYS A 933 -24.52 -81.63 1.87
CA LYS A 933 -24.85 -80.25 1.44
C LYS A 933 -24.64 -79.25 2.58
N LEU A 934 -25.08 -79.58 3.80
CA LEU A 934 -24.89 -78.77 5.00
C LEU A 934 -23.39 -78.63 5.36
N LYS A 935 -22.60 -79.70 5.26
CA LYS A 935 -21.15 -79.66 5.48
C LYS A 935 -20.44 -78.76 4.46
N ASN A 936 -20.81 -78.85 3.19
CA ASN A 936 -20.26 -77.99 2.14
C ASN A 936 -20.65 -76.51 2.34
N ALA A 937 -21.92 -76.24 2.66
CA ALA A 937 -22.38 -74.90 3.01
C ALA A 937 -21.63 -74.34 4.24
N ASN A 938 -21.38 -75.16 5.26
CA ASN A 938 -20.63 -74.75 6.45
C ASN A 938 -19.14 -74.48 6.16
N ASN A 939 -18.53 -75.22 5.23
CA ASN A 939 -17.17 -74.95 4.75
C ASN A 939 -17.10 -73.62 3.99
N GLU A 940 -18.05 -73.33 3.10
CA GLU A 940 -18.10 -72.03 2.40
C GLU A 940 -18.44 -70.87 3.35
N VAL A 941 -19.31 -71.07 4.34
CA VAL A 941 -19.53 -70.09 5.44
C VAL A 941 -18.23 -69.83 6.23
N THR A 942 -17.44 -70.87 6.50
CA THR A 942 -16.14 -70.73 7.20
C THR A 942 -15.13 -69.94 6.35
N LYS A 943 -15.09 -70.23 5.04
CA LYS A 943 -14.27 -69.52 4.05
C LYS A 943 -14.69 -68.05 3.92
N HIS A 944 -15.97 -67.76 3.78
CA HIS A 944 -16.50 -66.39 3.80
C HIS A 944 -16.23 -65.69 5.14
N SER A 945 -16.32 -66.38 6.27
CA SER A 945 -15.96 -65.83 7.60
C SER A 945 -14.48 -65.42 7.66
N SER A 946 -13.57 -66.24 7.13
CA SER A 946 -12.15 -65.88 7.04
C SER A 946 -11.89 -64.69 6.11
N THR A 947 -12.56 -64.64 4.95
CA THR A 947 -12.49 -63.50 4.02
C THR A 947 -13.03 -62.21 4.66
N ILE A 948 -14.17 -62.28 5.36
CA ILE A 948 -14.76 -61.14 6.08
C ILE A 948 -13.82 -60.65 7.20
N LYS A 949 -13.16 -61.55 7.94
CA LYS A 949 -12.14 -61.16 8.93
C LYS A 949 -10.97 -60.43 8.28
N SER A 950 -10.45 -60.93 7.16
CA SER A 950 -9.37 -60.29 6.40
C SER A 950 -9.77 -58.89 5.91
N LEU A 951 -10.94 -58.78 5.27
CA LEU A 951 -11.49 -57.50 4.82
C LEU A 951 -11.72 -56.52 5.99
N LYS A 952 -12.14 -57.01 7.17
CA LYS A 952 -12.32 -56.16 8.35
C LYS A 952 -11.00 -55.59 8.86
N PHE A 953 -9.91 -56.36 8.85
CA PHE A 953 -8.58 -55.85 9.19
C PHE A 953 -8.07 -54.82 8.18
N GLU A 954 -8.28 -55.04 6.88
CA GLU A 954 -7.85 -54.06 5.87
C GLU A 954 -8.71 -52.78 5.92
N VAL A 955 -10.02 -52.88 6.16
CA VAL A 955 -10.88 -51.71 6.44
C VAL A 955 -10.41 -50.95 7.67
N GLN A 956 -10.08 -51.64 8.77
CA GLN A 956 -9.54 -51.00 9.97
C GLN A 956 -8.22 -50.26 9.69
N ARG A 957 -7.28 -50.89 8.99
CA ARG A 957 -6.03 -50.24 8.55
C ARG A 957 -6.29 -49.00 7.70
N LYS A 958 -7.30 -49.03 6.81
CA LYS A 958 -7.70 -47.86 6.01
C LYS A 958 -8.36 -46.77 6.84
N GLU A 959 -9.15 -47.13 7.86
CA GLU A 959 -9.75 -46.19 8.82
C GLU A 959 -8.64 -45.47 9.63
N GLU A 960 -7.63 -46.21 10.10
CA GLU A 960 -6.44 -45.66 10.80
C GLU A 960 -5.63 -44.72 9.89
N GLN A 961 -5.34 -45.12 8.64
CA GLN A 961 -4.70 -44.24 7.65
C GLN A 961 -5.54 -42.98 7.35
N MET A 962 -6.87 -43.10 7.33
CA MET A 962 -7.77 -41.97 7.12
C MET A 962 -7.74 -41.01 8.32
N GLN A 963 -7.69 -41.52 9.56
CA GLN A 963 -7.56 -40.70 10.76
C GLN A 963 -6.23 -39.94 10.80
N GLU A 964 -5.11 -40.58 10.45
CA GLU A 964 -3.80 -39.90 10.38
C GLU A 964 -3.81 -38.76 9.34
N LEU A 965 -4.37 -39.01 8.16
CA LEU A 965 -4.54 -37.99 7.12
C LEU A 965 -5.48 -36.85 7.56
N GLN A 966 -6.59 -37.17 8.24
CA GLN A 966 -7.53 -36.19 8.80
C GLN A 966 -6.84 -35.31 9.86
N GLU A 967 -5.97 -35.88 10.70
CA GLU A 967 -5.21 -35.13 11.70
C GLU A 967 -4.14 -34.25 11.04
N LYS A 968 -3.45 -34.74 10.01
CA LYS A 968 -2.50 -33.97 9.20
C LYS A 968 -3.18 -32.78 8.51
N ILE A 969 -4.38 -32.97 7.96
CA ILE A 969 -5.22 -31.89 7.42
C ILE A 969 -5.57 -30.89 8.55
N SER A 970 -5.99 -31.37 9.71
CA SER A 970 -6.34 -30.52 10.88
C SER A 970 -5.15 -29.74 11.45
N ARG A 971 -3.92 -30.22 11.25
CA ARG A 971 -2.66 -29.48 11.54
C ARG A 971 -2.43 -28.40 10.49
N MET A 972 -2.44 -28.75 9.20
CA MET A 972 -2.30 -27.77 8.10
C MET A 972 -3.38 -26.68 8.12
N GLU A 973 -4.62 -26.99 8.50
CA GLU A 973 -5.70 -26.00 8.65
C GLU A 973 -5.44 -25.00 9.78
N ARG A 974 -4.80 -25.44 10.89
CA ARG A 974 -4.38 -24.54 11.97
C ARG A 974 -3.24 -23.63 11.51
N ASP A 975 -2.25 -24.19 10.81
CA ASP A 975 -1.15 -23.41 10.23
C ASP A 975 -1.67 -22.37 9.22
N ILE A 976 -2.60 -22.75 8.34
CA ILE A 976 -3.25 -21.84 7.39
C ILE A 976 -4.05 -20.74 8.12
N LYS A 977 -4.71 -21.05 9.25
CA LYS A 977 -5.40 -20.05 10.07
C LYS A 977 -4.42 -19.05 10.70
N ASP A 978 -3.29 -19.52 11.25
CA ASP A 978 -2.24 -18.64 11.79
C ASP A 978 -1.60 -17.78 10.68
N TRP A 979 -1.25 -18.36 9.53
CA TRP A 979 -0.77 -17.61 8.38
C TRP A 979 -1.75 -16.53 7.90
N ARG A 980 -3.06 -16.81 7.90
CA ARG A 980 -4.11 -15.80 7.61
C ARG A 980 -4.17 -14.71 8.66
N LEU A 981 -4.05 -15.05 9.94
CA LEU A 981 -4.03 -14.07 11.04
C LEU A 981 -2.81 -13.16 10.93
N ARG A 982 -1.61 -13.73 10.74
CA ARG A 982 -0.37 -12.98 10.48
C ARG A 982 -0.52 -12.05 9.27
N MET A 983 -1.02 -12.56 8.14
CA MET A 983 -1.26 -11.75 6.94
C MET A 983 -2.25 -10.60 7.21
N LYS A 984 -3.31 -10.83 7.99
CA LYS A 984 -4.24 -9.77 8.39
C LYS A 984 -3.54 -8.69 9.24
N THR A 985 -2.70 -9.07 10.21
CA THR A 985 -1.95 -8.09 11.00
C THR A 985 -0.94 -7.30 10.17
N TYR A 986 -0.33 -7.89 9.13
CA TYR A 986 0.51 -7.16 8.19
C TYR A 986 -0.31 -6.17 7.35
N GLN A 987 -1.49 -6.55 6.88
CA GLN A 987 -2.39 -5.67 6.12
C GLN A 987 -2.94 -4.51 6.98
N GLU A 988 -3.22 -4.76 8.27
CA GLU A 988 -3.62 -3.71 9.23
C GLU A 988 -2.47 -2.75 9.52
N LYS A 989 -1.23 -3.25 9.66
CA LYS A 989 -0.02 -2.41 9.76
C LYS A 989 0.21 -1.58 8.50
N GLU A 990 0.09 -2.18 7.32
CA GLU A 990 0.21 -1.49 6.03
C GLU A 990 -0.82 -0.37 5.87
N LYS A 991 -2.08 -0.61 6.25
CA LYS A 991 -3.12 0.44 6.32
C LYS A 991 -2.73 1.57 7.25
N SER A 992 -2.34 1.26 8.49
CA SER A 992 -1.94 2.30 9.46
C SER A 992 -0.72 3.12 8.97
N PHE A 993 0.21 2.48 8.25
CA PHE A 993 1.34 3.17 7.65
C PHE A 993 0.90 4.11 6.52
N ASN A 994 0.02 3.65 5.62
CA ASN A 994 -0.55 4.47 4.55
C ASN A 994 -1.37 5.65 5.10
N GLU A 995 -2.14 5.46 6.17
CA GLU A 995 -2.85 6.53 6.87
C GLU A 995 -1.88 7.57 7.45
N THR A 996 -0.77 7.13 8.07
CA THR A 996 0.27 8.06 8.55
C THR A 996 1.00 8.78 7.41
N LEU A 997 1.25 8.12 6.28
CA LEU A 997 1.83 8.74 5.09
C LEU A 997 0.89 9.80 4.50
N GLN A 998 -0.40 9.50 4.37
CA GLN A 998 -1.39 10.47 3.89
C GLN A 998 -1.45 11.70 4.81
N CYS A 999 -1.46 11.50 6.13
CA CYS A 999 -1.42 12.62 7.10
C CYS A 999 -0.13 13.46 6.98
N LEU A 1000 1.00 12.86 6.64
CA LEU A 1000 2.26 13.58 6.36
C LEU A 1000 2.21 14.31 5.01
N GLU A 1001 1.60 13.74 3.99
CA GLU A 1001 1.40 14.37 2.68
C GLU A 1001 0.47 15.58 2.76
N GLU A 1002 -0.64 15.47 3.50
CA GLU A 1002 -1.57 16.57 3.78
C GLU A 1002 -0.86 17.71 4.54
N LYS A 1003 -0.01 17.38 5.53
CA LYS A 1003 0.83 18.38 6.22
C LYS A 1003 1.85 19.02 5.29
N ALA A 1004 2.47 18.26 4.38
CA ALA A 1004 3.41 18.80 3.40
C ALA A 1004 2.72 19.74 2.40
N LYS A 1005 1.50 19.41 1.97
CA LYS A 1005 0.64 20.29 1.14
C LYS A 1005 0.30 21.58 1.88
N ALA A 1006 -0.19 21.50 3.11
CA ALA A 1006 -0.50 22.68 3.93
C ALA A 1006 0.74 23.58 4.17
N LEU A 1007 1.91 22.99 4.47
CA LEU A 1007 3.16 23.74 4.61
C LEU A 1007 3.63 24.38 3.29
N THR A 1008 3.38 23.74 2.15
CA THR A 1008 3.69 24.30 0.82
C THR A 1008 2.79 25.49 0.49
N GLU A 1009 1.48 25.37 0.80
CA GLU A 1009 0.51 26.46 0.67
C GLU A 1009 0.89 27.64 1.58
N ASP A 1010 1.19 27.40 2.86
CA ASP A 1010 1.71 28.40 3.80
C ASP A 1010 2.97 29.10 3.28
N CYS A 1011 3.90 28.37 2.66
CA CYS A 1011 5.09 28.95 2.06
C CYS A 1011 4.76 29.83 0.84
N SER A 1012 3.79 29.43 0.02
CA SER A 1012 3.31 30.24 -1.10
C SER A 1012 2.61 31.53 -0.64
N ASN A 1013 1.78 31.45 0.40
CA ASN A 1013 1.11 32.59 1.02
C ASN A 1013 2.12 33.57 1.64
N LYS A 1014 3.14 33.05 2.34
CA LYS A 1014 4.27 33.86 2.85
C LYS A 1014 5.06 34.53 1.73
N LYS A 1015 5.30 33.83 0.61
CA LYS A 1015 5.96 34.42 -0.57
C LYS A 1015 5.16 35.59 -1.15
N ILE A 1016 3.85 35.43 -1.34
CA ILE A 1016 2.95 36.50 -1.82
C ILE A 1016 2.98 37.71 -0.86
N SER A 1017 2.95 37.47 0.45
CA SER A 1017 3.07 38.52 1.46
C SER A 1017 4.42 39.26 1.39
N ILE A 1018 5.53 38.53 1.24
CA ILE A 1018 6.88 39.09 1.08
C ILE A 1018 6.97 39.92 -0.21
N ASP A 1019 6.42 39.44 -1.33
CA ASP A 1019 6.49 40.15 -2.60
C ASP A 1019 5.60 41.42 -2.59
N SER A 1020 4.45 41.39 -1.89
CA SER A 1020 3.65 42.60 -1.57
C SER A 1020 4.41 43.61 -0.69
N LEU A 1021 5.18 43.14 0.29
CA LEU A 1021 6.04 43.99 1.12
C LEU A 1021 7.18 44.61 0.31
N LYS A 1022 7.83 43.85 -0.57
CA LYS A 1022 8.84 44.38 -1.52
C LYS A 1022 8.25 45.43 -2.45
N GLN A 1023 7.04 45.23 -2.97
CA GLN A 1023 6.37 46.21 -3.82
C GLN A 1023 6.12 47.53 -3.06
N ARG A 1024 5.61 47.46 -1.82
CA ARG A 1024 5.44 48.64 -0.96
C ARG A 1024 6.77 49.33 -0.63
N LEU A 1025 7.82 48.57 -0.32
CA LEU A 1025 9.16 49.09 -0.09
C LEU A 1025 9.72 49.81 -1.33
N ASN A 1026 9.52 49.26 -2.53
CA ASN A 1026 9.93 49.89 -3.78
C ASN A 1026 9.18 51.21 -4.05
N VAL A 1027 7.89 51.30 -3.70
CA VAL A 1027 7.12 52.55 -3.79
C VAL A 1027 7.67 53.58 -2.80
N ALA A 1028 7.80 53.24 -1.52
CA ALA A 1028 8.37 54.12 -0.50
C ALA A 1028 9.81 54.57 -0.84
N THR A 1029 10.61 53.71 -1.47
CA THR A 1029 11.97 54.07 -1.94
C THR A 1029 11.90 55.10 -3.08
N LYS A 1030 10.98 54.95 -4.03
CA LYS A 1030 10.76 55.94 -5.10
C LYS A 1030 10.28 57.28 -4.55
N GLU A 1031 9.31 57.27 -3.64
CA GLU A 1031 8.82 58.48 -2.95
C GLU A 1031 9.96 59.17 -2.20
N LYS A 1032 10.76 58.42 -1.43
CA LYS A 1032 11.97 58.94 -0.78
C LYS A 1032 12.93 59.62 -1.78
N THR A 1033 13.25 58.97 -2.90
CA THR A 1033 14.15 59.59 -3.90
C THR A 1033 13.54 60.82 -4.57
N GLN A 1034 12.21 60.91 -4.70
CA GLN A 1034 11.54 62.12 -5.17
C GLN A 1034 11.65 63.26 -4.15
N TYR A 1035 11.46 62.99 -2.86
CA TYR A 1035 11.65 63.98 -1.80
C TYR A 1035 13.12 64.43 -1.69
N GLU A 1036 14.09 63.52 -1.83
CA GLU A 1036 15.53 63.86 -1.87
C GLU A 1036 15.85 64.76 -3.09
N GLN A 1037 15.29 64.49 -4.27
CA GLN A 1037 15.45 65.35 -5.44
C GLN A 1037 14.80 66.74 -5.25
N MET A 1038 13.61 66.81 -4.64
CA MET A 1038 12.94 68.08 -4.33
C MET A 1038 13.73 68.90 -3.29
N TYR A 1039 14.27 68.24 -2.27
CA TYR A 1039 15.16 68.85 -1.28
C TYR A 1039 16.44 69.38 -1.93
N GLN A 1040 17.07 68.62 -2.81
CA GLN A 1040 18.28 69.04 -3.50
C GLN A 1040 18.03 70.24 -4.44
N ARG A 1041 16.92 70.25 -5.19
CA ARG A 1041 16.51 71.41 -6.01
C ARG A 1041 16.23 72.66 -5.18
N THR A 1042 15.47 72.53 -4.10
CA THR A 1042 15.16 73.68 -3.22
C THR A 1042 16.42 74.22 -2.54
N LYS A 1043 17.36 73.35 -2.15
CA LYS A 1043 18.69 73.74 -1.68
C LYS A 1043 19.47 74.52 -2.75
N GLU A 1044 19.55 74.01 -3.98
CA GLU A 1044 20.23 74.69 -5.09
C GLU A 1044 19.62 76.06 -5.42
N ASP A 1045 18.30 76.20 -5.40
CA ASP A 1045 17.63 77.49 -5.63
C ASP A 1045 17.83 78.47 -4.47
N LEU A 1046 17.96 77.97 -3.25
CA LEU A 1046 18.29 78.77 -2.07
C LEU A 1046 19.77 79.23 -2.12
N GLU A 1047 20.68 78.36 -2.55
CA GLU A 1047 22.08 78.71 -2.83
C GLU A 1047 22.20 79.74 -3.97
N LYS A 1048 21.46 79.59 -5.08
CA LYS A 1048 21.40 80.60 -6.17
C LYS A 1048 20.90 81.95 -5.65
N LYS A 1049 19.86 81.97 -4.81
CA LYS A 1049 19.37 83.20 -4.17
C LYS A 1049 20.44 83.82 -3.27
N VAL A 1050 21.13 83.04 -2.44
CA VAL A 1050 22.25 83.52 -1.60
C VAL A 1050 23.39 84.10 -2.46
N HIS A 1051 23.74 83.47 -3.59
CA HIS A 1051 24.73 84.02 -4.52
C HIS A 1051 24.23 85.32 -5.18
N SER A 1052 22.96 85.40 -5.56
CA SER A 1052 22.36 86.62 -6.10
C SER A 1052 22.38 87.76 -5.08
N TYR A 1053 22.03 87.49 -3.81
CA TYR A 1053 22.10 88.48 -2.73
C TYR A 1053 23.55 88.92 -2.42
N ARG A 1054 24.56 88.07 -2.62
CA ARG A 1054 25.99 88.44 -2.56
C ARG A 1054 26.51 89.21 -3.77
N TYR A 1055 25.74 89.31 -4.85
CA TYR A 1055 26.13 89.99 -6.09
C TYR A 1055 25.41 91.34 -6.26
N TYR A 1056 24.28 91.53 -5.57
CA TYR A 1056 23.49 92.77 -5.54
C TYR A 1056 23.59 93.55 -4.22
N GLY A 1057 24.40 93.07 -3.27
CA GLY A 1057 24.80 93.78 -2.04
C GLY A 1057 26.31 93.84 -1.96
#